data_AF-A0A0B2UIW1-F1
#
_entry.id   AF-A0A0B2UIW1-F1
#
_cell.length_a   1.000
_cell.length_b   1.000
_cell.length_c   1.000
_cell.angle_alpha   90.00
_cell.angle_beta   90.00
_cell.angle_gamma   90.00
#
_symmetry.space_group_name_H-M   'P 1'
#
loop_
_entity.id
_entity.type
_entity.pdbx_description
1 polymer ?
#
loop_
_entity_poly.entity_id
_entity_poly.type
_entity_poly.pdbx_seq_one_letter_code
_entity_poly.pdbx_strand_id
1 'polypeptide(L)'
;MSEILVREDKVAVMKAFTEGYLNESRCLPIYEIVFQYSKNAAYEGRSKACLKMIVEAIGCFIDNTSRKLCNANCEEVSLELCRIDRHLKKTEKLFERVFWSVALGRSMFFRRMFGRQFNRFVKDMSERIAEFVMLCIGNEISEKATAGYDGEANLSFKKQKLNSGDAGKIEKDSYVWYLHDNDGDEEIYESNKKIEKVIDVLKARGCFNMFTERIVRHVSDMYKRMIFEKEMKLSKVRKFIDNQRKWKYITECFYEIELELVKELVSKISACEIFNTLDDENEMRCCVDFFVISGEEARLVDAVSNYCNEKMNVVCADDFVESYYWICTKLKVIENYKGSNESIIQGIRNCKRMLVNRNFRNTVNGICRWTNNMMKKVWIECENVEECLGLMFPECKHVWKISIRCSVDDVCVYDGLNQGKSVLECVLNDVFLEIGEVLQLCECKKELESSLRKFLGDRLLYGTDVNINKEHMLIDAIGAGTGSMYTDKMKCMLKDFYGTEKFYQNDILLLRACKWPDYESFDLDIYEVNEVKEKYMQEVVRGAKKRICWNDLLSSCDVEILGVNAKISLIQYMIIRLLADTSKRSDGLKISKAWKSHMEQLIETGLVCVDGLSYALNFDWQCKFDFVSLVPEKCLLKGFIEFPKTIEMPDSLNDIADCRIMKEMKVRKEMLRKELIELVLREIPSNLVDERIVSLASREFLCIDGDMIKYIP
;
A
#
# COMPACT_ATOMS: atom_id res chain seq x y z
N MET A 1 -58.77 48.91 26.89
CA MET A 1 -58.48 49.83 25.76
C MET A 1 -57.30 49.38 24.90
N SER A 2 -56.29 48.69 25.44
CA SER A 2 -55.14 48.14 24.67
C SER A 2 -55.50 47.02 23.68
N GLU A 3 -56.57 46.24 23.89
CA GLU A 3 -56.99 45.19 22.94
C GLU A 3 -57.74 45.72 21.69
N ILE A 4 -58.32 46.92 21.76
CA ILE A 4 -59.08 47.52 20.65
C ILE A 4 -58.11 48.17 19.65
N LEU A 5 -57.12 48.91 20.16
CA LEU A 5 -56.03 49.48 19.34
C LEU A 5 -55.21 48.41 18.60
N VAL A 6 -54.96 47.26 19.24
CA VAL A 6 -54.26 46.12 18.61
C VAL A 6 -55.12 45.40 17.55
N ARG A 7 -56.46 45.53 17.59
CA ARG A 7 -57.36 45.00 16.56
C ARG A 7 -57.44 45.91 15.33
N GLU A 8 -57.48 47.22 15.53
CA GLU A 8 -57.56 48.20 14.44
C GLU A 8 -56.27 48.25 13.60
N ASP A 9 -55.10 48.18 14.23
CA ASP A 9 -53.80 48.15 13.52
C ASP A 9 -53.65 46.89 12.64
N LYS A 10 -54.14 45.73 13.10
CA LYS A 10 -54.10 44.47 12.32
C LYS A 10 -55.04 44.51 11.13
N VAL A 11 -56.20 45.15 11.27
CA VAL A 11 -57.17 45.34 10.18
C VAL A 11 -56.63 46.31 9.14
N ALA A 12 -55.93 47.38 9.55
CA ALA A 12 -55.27 48.32 8.64
C ALA A 12 -54.11 47.69 7.86
N VAL A 13 -53.25 46.92 8.54
CA VAL A 13 -52.16 46.14 7.89
C VAL A 13 -52.73 45.09 6.92
N MET A 14 -53.83 44.42 7.31
CA MET A 14 -54.56 43.52 6.41
C MET A 14 -55.08 44.28 5.19
N LYS A 15 -55.77 45.41 5.37
CA LYS A 15 -56.40 46.15 4.29
C LYS A 15 -55.37 46.73 3.31
N ALA A 16 -54.27 47.30 3.82
CA ALA A 16 -53.16 47.81 3.02
C ALA A 16 -52.41 46.71 2.25
N PHE A 17 -52.18 45.54 2.86
CA PHE A 17 -51.60 44.40 2.13
C PHE A 17 -52.56 43.87 1.07
N THR A 18 -53.86 43.82 1.35
CA THR A 18 -54.89 43.30 0.44
C THR A 18 -55.14 44.25 -0.73
N GLU A 19 -55.15 45.57 -0.51
CA GLU A 19 -55.24 46.56 -1.59
C GLU A 19 -53.98 46.53 -2.47
N GLY A 20 -52.80 46.22 -1.92
CA GLY A 20 -51.61 45.92 -2.71
C GLY A 20 -51.74 44.61 -3.53
N TYR A 21 -52.29 43.55 -2.94
CA TYR A 21 -52.32 42.19 -3.53
C TYR A 21 -53.51 41.92 -4.47
N LEU A 22 -54.65 42.57 -4.26
CA LEU A 22 -55.84 42.45 -5.13
C LEU A 22 -55.76 43.37 -6.34
N ASN A 23 -54.98 44.46 -6.26
CA ASN A 23 -54.71 45.33 -7.41
C ASN A 23 -53.70 44.72 -8.38
N GLU A 24 -52.93 43.70 -7.97
CA GLU A 24 -52.21 42.81 -8.88
C GLU A 24 -53.20 41.77 -9.46
N SER A 25 -53.64 41.99 -10.69
CA SER A 25 -54.82 41.42 -11.37
C SER A 25 -54.87 39.90 -11.61
N ARG A 26 -54.28 39.05 -10.75
CA ARG A 26 -54.11 37.60 -10.99
C ARG A 26 -54.29 36.71 -9.74
N CYS A 27 -55.29 36.96 -8.90
CA CYS A 27 -55.60 36.05 -7.79
C CYS A 27 -56.38 34.81 -8.28
N LEU A 28 -55.84 33.61 -8.05
CA LEU A 28 -56.59 32.35 -8.16
C LEU A 28 -57.71 32.30 -7.09
N PRO A 29 -58.85 31.63 -7.36
CA PRO A 29 -60.00 31.56 -6.45
C PRO A 29 -59.66 31.09 -5.03
N ILE A 30 -58.62 30.27 -4.87
CA ILE A 30 -58.19 29.78 -3.56
C ILE A 30 -57.66 30.90 -2.64
N TYR A 31 -57.00 31.92 -3.17
CA TYR A 31 -56.49 33.03 -2.36
C TYR A 31 -57.60 33.85 -1.77
N GLU A 32 -58.60 34.14 -2.60
CA GLU A 32 -59.79 34.87 -2.20
C GLU A 32 -60.57 34.08 -1.14
N ILE A 33 -60.71 32.76 -1.32
CA ILE A 33 -61.35 31.87 -0.34
C ILE A 33 -60.58 31.84 0.99
N VAL A 34 -59.26 31.60 0.95
CA VAL A 34 -58.42 31.57 2.17
C VAL A 34 -58.43 32.93 2.84
N PHE A 35 -58.41 34.02 2.08
CA PHE A 35 -58.50 35.39 2.60
C PHE A 35 -59.84 35.66 3.29
N GLN A 36 -60.98 35.38 2.64
CA GLN A 36 -62.31 35.60 3.21
C GLN A 36 -62.49 34.81 4.51
N TYR A 37 -62.05 33.55 4.54
CA TYR A 37 -62.10 32.75 5.76
C TYR A 37 -61.12 33.22 6.84
N SER A 38 -59.93 33.71 6.45
CA SER A 38 -58.95 34.26 7.39
C SER A 38 -59.43 35.58 8.01
N LYS A 39 -60.04 36.44 7.20
CA LYS A 39 -60.67 37.70 7.61
C LYS A 39 -61.81 37.42 8.58
N ASN A 40 -62.74 36.53 8.23
CA ASN A 40 -63.87 36.17 9.10
C ASN A 40 -63.39 35.58 10.44
N ALA A 41 -62.32 34.76 10.44
CA ALA A 41 -61.72 34.24 11.66
C ALA A 41 -61.14 35.33 12.58
N ALA A 42 -60.47 36.33 11.99
CA ALA A 42 -59.89 37.46 12.72
C ALA A 42 -60.97 38.38 13.32
N TYR A 43 -62.11 38.55 12.63
CA TYR A 43 -63.24 39.34 13.11
C TYR A 43 -64.07 38.61 14.20
N GLU A 44 -64.33 37.30 14.05
CA GLU A 44 -65.25 36.57 14.94
C GLU A 44 -64.58 35.83 16.12
N GLY A 45 -63.24 35.74 16.16
CA GLY A 45 -62.51 35.00 17.21
C GLY A 45 -62.66 33.48 17.15
N ARG A 46 -63.24 32.93 16.07
CA ARG A 46 -63.53 31.49 15.89
C ARG A 46 -62.42 30.76 15.13
N SER A 47 -61.23 30.65 15.72
CA SER A 47 -60.05 30.15 15.01
C SER A 47 -60.19 28.71 14.47
N LYS A 48 -60.86 27.80 15.19
CA LYS A 48 -60.86 26.36 14.84
C LYS A 48 -61.76 25.99 13.65
N ALA A 49 -62.91 26.65 13.49
CA ALA A 49 -63.85 26.39 12.39
C ALA A 49 -63.34 26.94 11.05
N CYS A 50 -62.79 28.16 11.06
CA CYS A 50 -62.17 28.75 9.87
C CYS A 50 -60.93 27.98 9.42
N LEU A 51 -60.13 27.45 10.36
CA LEU A 51 -59.00 26.57 10.03
C LEU A 51 -59.44 25.31 9.27
N LYS A 52 -60.56 24.69 9.68
CA LYS A 52 -61.11 23.53 8.99
C LYS A 52 -61.54 23.88 7.55
N MET A 53 -62.22 25.02 7.37
CA MET A 53 -62.64 25.48 6.04
C MET A 53 -61.47 25.82 5.13
N ILE A 54 -60.38 26.39 5.67
CA ILE A 54 -59.15 26.67 4.92
C ILE A 54 -58.46 25.36 4.49
N VAL A 55 -58.37 24.37 5.38
CA VAL A 55 -57.84 23.04 5.06
C VAL A 55 -58.66 22.38 3.94
N GLU A 56 -59.98 22.45 4.03
CA GLU A 56 -60.91 21.88 3.03
C GLU A 56 -60.79 22.60 1.69
N ALA A 57 -60.69 23.93 1.67
CA ALA A 57 -60.51 24.70 0.44
C ALA A 57 -59.18 24.36 -0.26
N ILE A 58 -58.08 24.25 0.50
CA ILE A 58 -56.78 23.83 -0.02
C ILE A 58 -56.84 22.40 -0.55
N GLY A 59 -57.47 21.48 0.20
CA GLY A 59 -57.68 20.10 -0.23
C GLY A 59 -58.47 20.01 -1.52
N CYS A 60 -59.60 20.73 -1.64
CA CYS A 60 -60.42 20.77 -2.86
C CYS A 60 -59.67 21.37 -4.06
N PHE A 61 -58.84 22.40 -3.84
CA PHE A 61 -58.00 22.94 -4.91
C PHE A 61 -57.01 21.90 -5.40
N ILE A 62 -56.27 21.24 -4.49
CA ILE A 62 -55.33 20.20 -4.87
C ILE A 62 -56.05 19.04 -5.58
N ASP A 63 -57.16 18.55 -5.04
CA ASP A 63 -57.91 17.44 -5.62
C ASP A 63 -58.49 17.79 -7.00
N ASN A 64 -58.90 19.05 -7.23
CA ASN A 64 -59.37 19.52 -8.53
C ASN A 64 -58.21 19.70 -9.51
N THR A 65 -57.06 20.24 -9.07
CA THR A 65 -55.87 20.39 -9.91
C THR A 65 -55.29 19.04 -10.28
N SER A 66 -55.20 18.09 -9.33
CA SER A 66 -54.82 16.70 -9.59
C SER A 66 -55.73 16.07 -10.64
N ARG A 67 -57.06 16.22 -10.51
CA ARG A 67 -58.02 15.69 -11.50
C ARG A 67 -57.85 16.30 -12.90
N LYS A 68 -57.58 17.60 -13.00
CA LYS A 68 -57.33 18.27 -14.28
C LYS A 68 -56.05 17.78 -14.95
N LEU A 69 -55.02 17.49 -14.16
CA LEU A 69 -53.70 17.06 -14.65
C LEU A 69 -53.60 15.54 -14.88
N CYS A 70 -54.62 14.76 -14.58
CA CYS A 70 -54.58 13.30 -14.71
C CYS A 70 -54.23 12.82 -16.14
N ASN A 71 -54.57 13.61 -17.16
CA ASN A 71 -54.28 13.34 -18.57
C ASN A 71 -53.24 14.30 -19.17
N ALA A 72 -52.62 15.16 -18.35
CA ALA A 72 -51.60 16.10 -18.79
C ALA A 72 -50.27 15.38 -19.04
N ASN A 73 -49.42 15.97 -19.88
CA ASN A 73 -48.06 15.45 -20.11
C ASN A 73 -47.14 15.75 -18.90
N CYS A 74 -45.96 15.12 -18.85
CA CYS A 74 -45.05 15.26 -17.72
C CYS A 74 -44.48 16.68 -17.55
N GLU A 75 -44.33 17.46 -18.63
CA GLU A 75 -43.88 18.85 -18.60
C GLU A 75 -44.94 19.78 -17.98
N GLU A 76 -46.20 19.62 -18.37
CA GLU A 76 -47.35 20.36 -17.85
C GLU A 76 -47.52 20.12 -16.35
N VAL A 77 -47.39 18.86 -15.91
CA VAL A 77 -47.45 18.49 -14.48
C VAL A 77 -46.30 19.15 -13.69
N SER A 78 -45.11 19.24 -14.28
CA SER A 78 -43.92 19.81 -13.62
C SER A 78 -43.95 21.34 -13.53
N LEU A 79 -44.51 22.01 -14.55
CA LEU A 79 -44.83 23.44 -14.50
C LEU A 79 -45.88 23.73 -13.42
N GLU A 80 -46.91 22.90 -13.33
CA GLU A 80 -47.98 23.10 -12.38
C GLU A 80 -47.53 22.79 -10.94
N LEU A 81 -46.62 21.83 -10.72
CA LEU A 81 -45.93 21.62 -9.44
C LEU A 81 -45.25 22.91 -8.94
N CYS A 82 -44.49 23.59 -9.81
CA CYS A 82 -43.81 24.84 -9.47
C CYS A 82 -44.80 25.97 -9.17
N ARG A 83 -45.91 26.03 -9.92
CA ARG A 83 -47.00 26.98 -9.67
C ARG A 83 -47.68 26.72 -8.33
N ILE A 84 -48.02 25.47 -8.03
CA ILE A 84 -48.62 25.08 -6.75
C ILE A 84 -47.69 25.43 -5.58
N ASP A 85 -46.37 25.16 -5.67
CA ASP A 85 -45.44 25.54 -4.61
C ASP A 85 -45.38 27.06 -4.40
N ARG A 86 -45.26 27.82 -5.48
CA ARG A 86 -45.34 29.29 -5.44
C ARG A 86 -46.65 29.71 -4.80
N HIS A 87 -47.74 29.03 -5.15
CA HIS A 87 -49.05 29.39 -4.66
C HIS A 87 -49.18 29.16 -3.16
N LEU A 88 -48.81 27.99 -2.69
CA LEU A 88 -48.81 27.61 -1.28
C LEU A 88 -47.83 28.48 -0.46
N LYS A 89 -46.65 28.86 -0.99
CA LYS A 89 -45.72 29.79 -0.32
C LYS A 89 -46.35 31.18 -0.12
N LYS A 90 -47.02 31.71 -1.15
CA LYS A 90 -47.75 32.99 -1.06
C LYS A 90 -48.88 32.90 -0.04
N THR A 91 -49.65 31.80 -0.03
CA THR A 91 -50.73 31.55 0.93
C THR A 91 -50.20 31.42 2.37
N GLU A 92 -49.11 30.68 2.57
CA GLU A 92 -48.45 30.52 3.87
C GLU A 92 -47.98 31.87 4.42
N LYS A 93 -47.33 32.71 3.60
CA LYS A 93 -46.91 34.07 3.99
C LYS A 93 -48.09 34.99 4.34
N LEU A 94 -49.16 34.97 3.55
CA LEU A 94 -50.37 35.73 3.83
C LEU A 94 -50.95 35.29 5.19
N PHE A 95 -51.03 33.98 5.41
CA PHE A 95 -51.55 33.41 6.64
C PHE A 95 -50.70 33.78 7.86
N GLU A 96 -49.37 33.67 7.75
CA GLU A 96 -48.43 34.09 8.81
C GLU A 96 -48.61 35.56 9.19
N ARG A 97 -48.79 36.46 8.21
CA ARG A 97 -49.00 37.89 8.44
C ARG A 97 -50.34 38.19 9.11
N VAL A 98 -51.42 37.54 8.67
CA VAL A 98 -52.77 37.75 9.21
C VAL A 98 -52.89 37.22 10.65
N PHE A 99 -52.26 36.07 10.95
CA PHE A 99 -52.40 35.40 12.25
C PHE A 99 -51.21 35.59 13.19
N TRP A 100 -50.23 36.42 12.85
CA TRP A 100 -48.94 36.57 13.56
C TRP A 100 -49.09 36.73 15.09
N SER A 101 -50.10 37.49 15.52
CA SER A 101 -50.41 37.74 16.94
C SER A 101 -51.13 36.61 17.69
N VAL A 102 -51.73 35.64 17.00
CA VAL A 102 -52.39 34.44 17.56
C VAL A 102 -51.50 33.19 17.40
N ALA A 103 -50.45 33.29 16.57
CA ALA A 103 -49.72 32.15 16.02
C ALA A 103 -48.30 31.92 16.61
N LEU A 104 -47.91 32.59 17.70
CA LEU A 104 -46.60 32.42 18.34
C LEU A 104 -46.30 30.99 18.84
N GLY A 105 -47.26 30.05 18.78
CA GLY A 105 -47.06 28.62 19.04
C GLY A 105 -47.57 27.66 17.96
N ARG A 106 -48.05 28.14 16.80
CA ARG A 106 -48.72 27.30 15.77
C ARG A 106 -48.15 27.40 14.35
N SER A 107 -47.12 28.21 14.10
CA SER A 107 -46.46 28.27 12.78
C SER A 107 -46.04 26.89 12.24
N MET A 108 -45.52 26.01 13.11
CA MET A 108 -45.20 24.62 12.75
C MET A 108 -46.41 23.79 12.31
N PHE A 109 -47.60 24.04 12.89
CA PHE A 109 -48.82 23.33 12.49
C PHE A 109 -49.22 23.69 11.06
N PHE A 110 -49.13 24.98 10.70
CA PHE A 110 -49.43 25.47 9.36
C PHE A 110 -48.46 24.96 8.31
N ARG A 111 -47.16 25.09 8.57
CA ARG A 111 -46.13 24.57 7.68
C ARG A 111 -46.31 23.06 7.43
N ARG A 112 -46.66 22.29 8.48
CA ARG A 112 -46.99 20.85 8.35
C ARG A 112 -48.26 20.60 7.55
N MET A 113 -49.29 21.44 7.69
CA MET A 113 -50.54 21.30 6.94
C MET A 113 -50.34 21.58 5.45
N PHE A 114 -49.72 22.70 5.10
CA PHE A 114 -49.39 23.03 3.70
C PHE A 114 -48.43 22.00 3.10
N GLY A 115 -47.46 21.53 3.87
CA GLY A 115 -46.59 20.41 3.49
C GLY A 115 -47.37 19.13 3.19
N ARG A 116 -48.29 18.70 4.07
CA ARG A 116 -49.13 17.50 3.84
C ARG A 116 -49.97 17.60 2.57
N GLN A 117 -50.53 18.78 2.30
CA GLN A 117 -51.33 19.01 1.10
C GLN A 117 -50.46 18.97 -0.16
N PHE A 118 -49.28 19.60 -0.14
CA PHE A 118 -48.30 19.48 -1.22
C PHE A 118 -47.85 18.04 -1.44
N ASN A 119 -47.56 17.29 -0.38
CA ASN A 119 -47.18 15.88 -0.47
C ASN A 119 -48.29 15.03 -1.08
N ARG A 120 -49.56 15.34 -0.82
CA ARG A 120 -50.71 14.66 -1.43
C ARG A 120 -50.73 14.87 -2.94
N PHE A 121 -50.57 16.12 -3.40
CA PHE A 121 -50.43 16.43 -4.83
C PHE A 121 -49.27 15.66 -5.47
N VAL A 122 -48.09 15.70 -4.86
CA VAL A 122 -46.90 15.01 -5.36
C VAL A 122 -47.09 13.50 -5.43
N LYS A 123 -47.82 12.92 -4.46
CA LYS A 123 -48.15 11.49 -4.47
C LYS A 123 -49.09 11.14 -5.63
N ASP A 124 -50.13 11.93 -5.83
CA ASP A 124 -51.11 11.74 -6.92
C ASP A 124 -50.46 11.86 -8.30
N MET A 125 -49.44 12.71 -8.43
CA MET A 125 -48.72 12.98 -9.68
C MET A 125 -47.34 12.29 -9.78
N SER A 126 -47.06 11.34 -8.89
CA SER A 126 -45.70 10.80 -8.72
C SER A 126 -45.12 10.16 -9.98
N GLU A 127 -45.92 9.48 -10.80
CA GLU A 127 -45.44 8.85 -12.04
C GLU A 127 -45.00 9.90 -13.09
N ARG A 128 -45.82 10.94 -13.30
CA ARG A 128 -45.51 12.01 -14.26
C ARG A 128 -44.36 12.89 -13.82
N ILE A 129 -44.25 13.18 -12.52
CA ILE A 129 -43.11 13.91 -11.96
C ILE A 129 -41.82 13.10 -12.14
N ALA A 130 -41.86 11.78 -11.87
CA ALA A 130 -40.72 10.91 -12.10
C ALA A 130 -40.33 10.83 -13.58
N GLU A 131 -41.31 10.71 -14.49
CA GLU A 131 -41.11 10.69 -15.94
C GLU A 131 -40.41 11.97 -16.43
N PHE A 132 -40.85 13.14 -15.98
CA PHE A 132 -40.21 14.41 -16.32
C PHE A 132 -38.76 14.48 -15.84
N VAL A 133 -38.53 14.16 -14.55
CA VAL A 133 -37.18 14.22 -13.97
C VAL A 133 -36.24 13.26 -14.70
N MET A 134 -36.66 12.02 -14.95
CA MET A 134 -35.86 11.04 -15.68
C MET A 134 -35.55 11.48 -17.11
N LEU A 135 -36.54 12.01 -17.85
CA LEU A 135 -36.37 12.48 -19.23
C LEU A 135 -35.40 13.67 -19.31
N CYS A 136 -35.51 14.63 -18.39
CA CYS A 136 -34.59 15.77 -18.35
C CYS A 136 -33.16 15.35 -18.03
N ILE A 137 -32.95 14.47 -17.03
CA ILE A 137 -31.62 13.94 -16.72
C ILE A 137 -31.07 13.17 -17.92
N GLY A 138 -31.90 12.36 -18.58
CA GLY A 138 -31.47 11.55 -19.71
C GLY A 138 -31.04 12.39 -20.91
N ASN A 139 -31.76 13.47 -21.21
CA ASN A 139 -31.40 14.40 -22.28
C ASN A 139 -30.09 15.12 -21.96
N GLU A 140 -29.90 15.59 -20.73
CA GLU A 140 -28.68 16.30 -20.33
C GLU A 140 -27.43 15.38 -20.37
N ILE A 141 -27.58 14.12 -19.98
CA ILE A 141 -26.52 13.11 -20.10
C ILE A 141 -26.17 12.87 -21.58
N SER A 142 -27.18 12.77 -22.45
CA SER A 142 -27.01 12.47 -23.88
C SER A 142 -26.40 13.65 -24.66
N GLU A 143 -26.84 14.88 -24.39
CA GLU A 143 -26.31 16.11 -25.01
C GLU A 143 -24.85 16.39 -24.62
N LYS A 144 -24.46 16.11 -23.37
CA LYS A 144 -23.07 16.25 -22.94
C LYS A 144 -22.18 15.10 -23.42
N ALA A 145 -22.76 13.92 -23.67
CA ALA A 145 -22.03 12.79 -24.25
C ALA A 145 -21.62 13.04 -25.71
N THR A 146 -22.38 13.84 -26.46
CA THR A 146 -22.09 14.23 -27.84
C THR A 146 -21.19 15.46 -27.94
N ALA A 147 -21.13 16.31 -26.91
CA ALA A 147 -20.40 17.59 -26.94
C ALA A 147 -18.91 17.54 -26.50
N GLY A 148 -18.38 16.40 -26.03
CA GLY A 148 -16.94 16.37 -25.69
C GLY A 148 -16.41 15.05 -25.16
N TYR A 149 -15.76 14.27 -26.04
CA TYR A 149 -14.81 13.23 -25.66
C TYR A 149 -13.38 13.47 -26.23
N ASP A 150 -13.14 14.58 -26.95
CA ASP A 150 -11.87 14.86 -27.64
C ASP A 150 -11.05 16.02 -27.01
N GLY A 151 -11.42 16.54 -25.84
CA GLY A 151 -10.73 17.67 -25.20
C GLY A 151 -9.80 17.26 -24.05
N GLU A 152 -8.51 17.07 -24.31
CA GLU A 152 -7.47 17.04 -23.27
C GLU A 152 -7.35 18.41 -22.57
N ALA A 153 -8.10 18.61 -21.48
CA ALA A 153 -7.90 19.75 -20.59
C ALA A 153 -6.96 19.35 -19.43
N ASN A 154 -5.68 19.68 -19.57
CA ASN A 154 -4.70 19.74 -18.49
C ASN A 154 -5.18 20.73 -17.41
N LEU A 155 -5.66 20.25 -16.27
CA LEU A 155 -5.95 21.09 -15.10
C LEU A 155 -5.37 20.43 -13.84
N SER A 156 -4.44 21.16 -13.23
CA SER A 156 -3.69 20.83 -12.01
C SER A 156 -4.57 20.44 -10.82
N PHE A 157 -4.26 19.32 -10.18
CA PHE A 157 -4.87 18.86 -8.94
C PHE A 157 -4.58 19.82 -7.78
N LYS A 158 -5.56 20.62 -7.36
CA LYS A 158 -5.58 21.21 -6.01
C LYS A 158 -6.39 20.31 -5.07
N LYS A 159 -5.68 19.64 -4.16
CA LYS A 159 -6.22 18.84 -3.06
C LYS A 159 -7.15 19.69 -2.17
N GLN A 160 -8.43 19.31 -2.08
CA GLN A 160 -9.31 19.74 -0.99
C GLN A 160 -9.36 18.64 0.09
N LYS A 161 -8.96 19.02 1.30
CA LYS A 161 -9.09 18.19 2.51
C LYS A 161 -10.57 17.98 2.83
N LEU A 162 -10.97 16.71 2.96
CA LEU A 162 -12.14 16.31 3.73
C LEU A 162 -11.82 16.53 5.21
N ASN A 163 -12.39 17.57 5.82
CA ASN A 163 -12.52 17.62 7.28
C ASN A 163 -13.93 17.16 7.64
N SER A 164 -13.98 16.02 8.34
CA SER A 164 -15.09 15.62 9.19
C SER A 164 -14.97 16.35 10.52
N GLY A 165 -16.10 16.85 11.03
CA GLY A 165 -16.22 17.38 12.38
C GLY A 165 -16.26 18.90 12.48
N ASP A 166 -17.46 19.46 12.33
CA ASP A 166 -17.97 20.40 13.33
C ASP A 166 -19.50 20.37 13.30
N ALA A 167 -20.05 19.61 14.25
CA ALA A 167 -21.43 19.72 14.63
C ALA A 167 -21.59 21.00 15.47
N GLY A 168 -22.42 21.92 14.99
CA GLY A 168 -22.93 23.02 15.81
C GLY A 168 -22.49 24.40 15.36
N LYS A 169 -23.16 24.92 14.33
CA LYS A 169 -23.71 26.29 14.32
C LYS A 169 -24.70 26.38 13.15
N ILE A 170 -25.98 26.39 13.50
CA ILE A 170 -27.04 26.87 12.60
C ILE A 170 -26.82 28.38 12.52
N GLU A 171 -25.94 28.81 11.61
CA GLU A 171 -25.89 30.21 11.21
C GLU A 171 -27.19 30.52 10.45
N LYS A 172 -27.95 31.44 11.03
CA LYS A 172 -29.09 32.10 10.42
C LYS A 172 -28.57 32.97 9.26
N ASP A 173 -28.28 32.36 8.12
CA ASP A 173 -28.24 33.13 6.89
C ASP A 173 -29.67 33.35 6.41
N SER A 174 -30.14 34.57 6.67
CA SER A 174 -31.36 35.10 6.10
C SER A 174 -31.21 35.17 4.58
N TYR A 175 -31.72 34.18 3.87
CA TYR A 175 -32.03 34.32 2.46
C TYR A 175 -33.25 35.23 2.29
N VAL A 176 -33.01 36.54 2.36
CA VAL A 176 -33.91 37.56 1.81
C VAL A 176 -33.70 37.56 0.31
N TRP A 177 -34.45 36.73 -0.41
CA TRP A 177 -34.61 36.91 -1.86
C TRP A 177 -35.74 37.90 -2.10
N TYR A 178 -35.37 39.15 -2.43
CA TYR A 178 -36.22 40.01 -3.25
C TYR A 178 -36.22 39.44 -4.67
N LEU A 179 -37.29 38.72 -5.02
CA LEU A 179 -37.62 38.50 -6.42
C LEU A 179 -38.34 39.75 -6.88
N HIS A 180 -37.68 40.53 -7.72
CA HIS A 180 -38.32 41.56 -8.52
C HIS A 180 -39.44 40.91 -9.34
N ASP A 181 -40.64 41.46 -9.18
CA ASP A 181 -41.72 41.32 -10.15
C ASP A 181 -41.24 41.90 -11.48
N ASN A 182 -40.95 41.03 -12.43
CA ASN A 182 -41.11 41.31 -13.84
C ASN A 182 -41.76 40.06 -14.45
N ASP A 183 -43.09 40.14 -14.56
CA ASP A 183 -43.88 39.31 -15.46
C ASP A 183 -43.56 39.76 -16.89
N GLY A 184 -42.88 38.91 -17.66
CA GLY A 184 -42.60 39.14 -19.06
C GLY A 184 -41.74 38.01 -19.62
N ASP A 185 -42.25 37.38 -20.67
CA ASP A 185 -41.58 36.43 -21.56
C ASP A 185 -41.49 34.96 -21.11
N GLU A 186 -42.20 34.15 -21.91
CA GLU A 186 -41.82 32.80 -22.30
C GLU A 186 -40.40 32.81 -22.90
N GLU A 187 -39.38 33.10 -22.08
CA GLU A 187 -38.02 32.79 -22.48
C GLU A 187 -37.88 31.27 -22.53
N ILE A 188 -37.34 30.78 -23.65
CA ILE A 188 -37.00 29.38 -23.87
C ILE A 188 -36.03 28.96 -22.76
N TYR A 189 -36.59 28.45 -21.67
CA TYR A 189 -35.83 27.99 -20.52
C TYR A 189 -35.03 26.75 -20.94
N GLU A 190 -33.70 26.87 -20.95
CA GLU A 190 -32.79 25.73 -21.05
C GLU A 190 -33.25 24.61 -20.10
N SER A 191 -33.32 23.38 -20.61
CA SER A 191 -33.73 22.16 -19.91
C SER A 191 -33.12 22.05 -18.50
N ASN A 192 -31.84 22.41 -18.37
CA ASN A 192 -31.07 22.36 -17.11
C ASN A 192 -31.65 23.26 -16.00
N LYS A 193 -32.16 24.45 -16.32
CA LYS A 193 -32.78 25.37 -15.34
C LYS A 193 -34.18 24.90 -14.92
N LYS A 194 -34.87 24.12 -15.76
CA LYS A 194 -36.21 23.58 -15.44
C LYS A 194 -36.10 22.45 -14.41
N ILE A 195 -35.15 21.53 -14.59
CA ILE A 195 -34.98 20.40 -13.68
C ILE A 195 -34.47 20.81 -12.29
N GLU A 196 -33.49 21.73 -12.22
CA GLU A 196 -32.99 22.28 -10.95
C GLU A 196 -34.15 22.85 -10.12
N LYS A 197 -35.00 23.64 -10.74
CA LYS A 197 -36.15 24.28 -10.08
C LYS A 197 -37.18 23.27 -9.55
N VAL A 198 -37.47 22.22 -10.30
CA VAL A 198 -38.37 21.15 -9.87
C VAL A 198 -37.79 20.38 -8.69
N ILE A 199 -36.51 20.02 -8.76
CA ILE A 199 -35.81 19.30 -7.69
C ILE A 199 -35.71 20.18 -6.43
N ASP A 200 -35.40 21.47 -6.56
CA ASP A 200 -35.36 22.41 -5.43
C ASP A 200 -36.72 22.55 -4.74
N VAL A 201 -37.82 22.57 -5.51
CA VAL A 201 -39.18 22.58 -4.97
C VAL A 201 -39.47 21.29 -4.19
N LEU A 202 -39.10 20.14 -4.75
CA LEU A 202 -39.30 18.84 -4.10
C LEU A 202 -38.47 18.71 -2.82
N LYS A 203 -37.21 19.19 -2.82
CA LYS A 203 -36.32 19.22 -1.65
C LYS A 203 -36.84 20.16 -0.57
N ALA A 204 -37.19 21.39 -0.92
CA ALA A 204 -37.71 22.39 0.00
C ALA A 204 -39.00 21.95 0.72
N ARG A 205 -39.76 21.06 0.10
CA ARG A 205 -41.01 20.49 0.66
C ARG A 205 -40.84 19.10 1.29
N GLY A 206 -39.65 18.50 1.23
CA GLY A 206 -39.37 17.17 1.79
C GLY A 206 -40.01 16.02 1.00
N CYS A 207 -40.30 16.22 -0.29
CA CYS A 207 -40.87 15.21 -1.18
C CYS A 207 -39.84 14.48 -2.03
N PHE A 208 -38.60 14.98 -2.09
CA PHE A 208 -37.57 14.46 -3.00
C PHE A 208 -37.28 12.96 -2.77
N ASN A 209 -37.26 12.52 -1.50
CA ASN A 209 -37.04 11.12 -1.12
C ASN A 209 -38.05 10.13 -1.72
N MET A 210 -39.23 10.60 -2.17
CA MET A 210 -40.21 9.76 -2.88
C MET A 210 -39.72 9.29 -4.25
N PHE A 211 -38.70 9.96 -4.80
CA PHE A 211 -38.19 9.73 -6.14
C PHE A 211 -36.74 9.25 -6.18
N THR A 212 -36.00 9.38 -5.07
CA THR A 212 -34.58 9.02 -4.96
C THR A 212 -34.27 7.66 -5.56
N GLU A 213 -34.95 6.59 -5.12
CA GLU A 213 -34.68 5.23 -5.62
C GLU A 213 -34.89 5.08 -7.14
N ARG A 214 -35.93 5.74 -7.69
CA ARG A 214 -36.22 5.71 -9.14
C ARG A 214 -35.19 6.49 -9.93
N ILE A 215 -34.79 7.66 -9.43
CA ILE A 215 -33.75 8.50 -10.03
C ILE A 215 -32.41 7.77 -10.01
N VAL A 216 -32.03 7.19 -8.87
CA VAL A 216 -30.79 6.42 -8.72
C VAL A 216 -30.77 5.29 -9.73
N ARG A 217 -31.80 4.44 -9.77
CA ARG A 217 -31.89 3.32 -10.73
C ARG A 217 -31.77 3.80 -12.19
N HIS A 218 -32.54 4.81 -12.58
CA HIS A 218 -32.55 5.28 -13.96
C HIS A 218 -31.20 5.87 -14.39
N VAL A 219 -30.59 6.70 -13.53
CA VAL A 219 -29.31 7.34 -13.80
C VAL A 219 -28.17 6.32 -13.78
N SER A 220 -28.18 5.38 -12.81
CA SER A 220 -27.28 4.23 -12.79
C SER A 220 -27.35 3.45 -14.10
N ASP A 221 -28.54 3.07 -14.58
CA ASP A 221 -28.70 2.30 -15.83
C ASP A 221 -28.21 3.04 -17.08
N MET A 222 -28.36 4.37 -17.12
CA MET A 222 -27.82 5.18 -18.20
C MET A 222 -26.29 5.24 -18.18
N TYR A 223 -25.72 5.52 -17.01
CA TYR A 223 -24.27 5.58 -16.84
C TYR A 223 -23.61 4.22 -17.09
N LYS A 224 -24.23 3.12 -16.66
CA LYS A 224 -23.79 1.74 -16.96
C LYS A 224 -23.68 1.52 -18.47
N ARG A 225 -24.74 1.83 -19.23
CA ARG A 225 -24.72 1.72 -20.70
C ARG A 225 -23.56 2.52 -21.30
N MET A 226 -23.39 3.77 -20.89
CA MET A 226 -22.30 4.61 -21.40
C MET A 226 -20.91 4.09 -21.09
N ILE A 227 -20.69 3.55 -19.89
CA ILE A 227 -19.38 3.04 -19.44
C ILE A 227 -19.05 1.71 -20.13
N PHE A 228 -20.02 0.78 -20.18
CA PHE A 228 -19.79 -0.57 -20.68
C PHE A 228 -19.85 -0.68 -22.21
N GLU A 229 -20.72 0.08 -22.90
CA GLU A 229 -20.77 0.09 -24.36
C GLU A 229 -19.55 0.76 -25.00
N LYS A 230 -18.86 1.64 -24.24
CA LYS A 230 -17.67 2.37 -24.71
C LYS A 230 -16.34 1.80 -24.20
N GLU A 231 -16.35 0.66 -23.49
CA GLU A 231 -15.16 0.00 -22.92
C GLU A 231 -14.17 1.00 -22.27
N MET A 232 -14.68 1.87 -21.42
CA MET A 232 -13.87 2.93 -20.82
C MET A 232 -12.85 2.39 -19.82
N LYS A 233 -11.59 2.85 -19.92
CA LYS A 233 -10.56 2.66 -18.89
C LYS A 233 -10.99 3.27 -17.54
N LEU A 234 -10.45 2.76 -16.41
CA LEU A 234 -10.85 3.16 -15.06
C LEU A 234 -10.62 4.66 -14.81
N SER A 235 -9.51 5.21 -15.31
CA SER A 235 -9.24 6.65 -15.20
C SER A 235 -10.27 7.52 -15.92
N LYS A 236 -10.77 7.07 -17.08
CA LYS A 236 -11.85 7.75 -17.83
C LYS A 236 -13.19 7.64 -17.10
N VAL A 237 -13.47 6.47 -16.53
CA VAL A 237 -14.67 6.27 -15.68
C VAL A 237 -14.61 7.19 -14.47
N ARG A 238 -13.45 7.32 -13.81
CA ARG A 238 -13.29 8.22 -12.66
C ARG A 238 -13.52 9.69 -13.05
N LYS A 239 -12.91 10.14 -14.15
CA LYS A 239 -13.14 11.49 -14.68
C LYS A 239 -14.61 11.73 -15.02
N PHE A 240 -15.29 10.72 -15.57
CA PHE A 240 -16.72 10.76 -15.83
C PHE A 240 -17.50 10.98 -14.53
N ILE A 241 -17.31 10.14 -13.52
CA ILE A 241 -17.95 10.25 -12.20
C ILE A 241 -17.68 11.63 -11.57
N ASP A 242 -16.43 12.09 -11.56
CA ASP A 242 -16.06 13.39 -10.97
C ASP A 242 -16.73 14.58 -11.69
N ASN A 243 -16.97 14.48 -13.00
CA ASN A 243 -17.72 15.49 -13.74
C ASN A 243 -19.21 15.48 -13.42
N GLN A 244 -19.80 14.29 -13.22
CA GLN A 244 -21.20 14.15 -12.83
C GLN A 244 -21.45 14.61 -11.39
N ARG A 245 -20.47 14.44 -10.48
CA ARG A 245 -20.56 14.91 -9.08
C ARG A 245 -20.81 16.42 -8.95
N LYS A 246 -20.46 17.20 -9.98
CA LYS A 246 -20.66 18.66 -10.01
C LYS A 246 -22.12 19.08 -10.24
N TRP A 247 -23.01 18.14 -10.56
CA TRP A 247 -24.41 18.45 -10.87
C TRP A 247 -25.21 18.65 -9.57
N LYS A 248 -25.63 19.90 -9.31
CA LYS A 248 -26.28 20.33 -8.05
C LYS A 248 -27.53 19.53 -7.69
N TYR A 249 -28.26 19.09 -8.71
CA TYR A 249 -29.57 18.47 -8.51
C TYR A 249 -29.50 16.95 -8.26
N ILE A 250 -28.37 16.28 -8.57
CA ILE A 250 -28.14 14.86 -8.24
C ILE A 250 -27.28 14.69 -6.98
N THR A 251 -26.66 15.76 -6.46
CA THR A 251 -25.68 15.69 -5.35
C THR A 251 -26.13 14.85 -4.14
N GLU A 252 -27.41 14.91 -3.77
CA GLU A 252 -27.98 14.13 -2.64
C GLU A 252 -28.10 12.63 -2.92
N CYS A 253 -28.26 12.23 -4.19
CA CYS A 253 -28.37 10.83 -4.61
C CYS A 253 -27.08 10.30 -5.24
N PHE A 254 -26.11 11.18 -5.51
CA PHE A 254 -24.93 10.85 -6.30
C PHE A 254 -24.07 9.78 -5.64
N TYR A 255 -24.00 9.77 -4.30
CA TYR A 255 -23.28 8.74 -3.56
C TYR A 255 -23.85 7.34 -3.82
N GLU A 256 -25.18 7.20 -3.88
CA GLU A 256 -25.84 5.91 -4.17
C GLU A 256 -25.59 5.48 -5.62
N ILE A 257 -25.65 6.43 -6.56
CA ILE A 257 -25.36 6.19 -7.99
C ILE A 257 -23.90 5.76 -8.18
N GLU A 258 -22.96 6.49 -7.58
CA GLU A 258 -21.53 6.18 -7.62
C GLU A 258 -21.25 4.79 -7.04
N LEU A 259 -21.84 4.49 -5.87
CA LEU A 259 -21.67 3.18 -5.23
C LEU A 259 -22.21 2.04 -6.11
N GLU A 260 -23.39 2.19 -6.70
CA GLU A 260 -23.98 1.17 -7.57
C GLU A 260 -23.16 0.95 -8.84
N LEU A 261 -22.71 2.03 -9.47
CA LEU A 261 -21.83 1.97 -10.63
C LEU A 261 -20.50 1.29 -10.33
N VAL A 262 -19.85 1.69 -9.23
CA VAL A 262 -18.54 1.16 -8.85
C VAL A 262 -18.66 -0.32 -8.49
N LYS A 263 -19.72 -0.74 -7.77
CA LYS A 263 -19.97 -2.17 -7.48
C LYS A 263 -20.12 -3.00 -8.74
N GLU A 264 -20.85 -2.52 -9.74
CA GLU A 264 -21.01 -3.25 -11.00
C GLU A 264 -19.73 -3.25 -11.85
N LEU A 265 -18.99 -2.14 -11.85
CA LEU A 265 -17.68 -2.07 -12.52
C LEU A 265 -16.71 -3.09 -11.90
N VAL A 266 -16.55 -3.04 -10.58
CA VAL A 266 -15.67 -3.96 -9.82
C VAL A 266 -16.09 -5.41 -10.01
N SER A 267 -17.39 -5.72 -10.10
CA SER A 267 -17.84 -7.09 -10.28
C SER A 267 -17.39 -7.69 -11.61
N LYS A 268 -17.24 -6.87 -12.66
CA LYS A 268 -16.81 -7.27 -14.01
C LYS A 268 -15.29 -7.29 -14.22
N ILE A 269 -14.51 -6.58 -13.40
CA ILE A 269 -13.04 -6.57 -13.51
C ILE A 269 -12.47 -7.95 -13.14
N SER A 270 -11.80 -8.58 -14.09
CA SER A 270 -11.07 -9.84 -13.93
C SER A 270 -9.70 -9.66 -13.25
N ALA A 271 -9.13 -10.73 -12.72
CA ALA A 271 -7.79 -10.71 -12.14
C ALA A 271 -6.70 -10.33 -13.16
N CYS A 272 -6.88 -10.69 -14.44
CA CYS A 272 -5.96 -10.32 -15.52
C CYS A 272 -6.03 -8.82 -15.85
N GLU A 273 -7.20 -8.20 -15.75
CA GLU A 273 -7.34 -6.75 -15.91
C GLU A 273 -6.76 -5.98 -14.72
N ILE A 274 -6.86 -6.53 -13.51
CA ILE A 274 -6.13 -5.99 -12.34
C ILE A 274 -4.63 -6.05 -12.63
N PHE A 275 -4.13 -7.15 -13.19
CA PHE A 275 -2.72 -7.26 -13.57
C PHE A 275 -2.29 -6.19 -14.59
N ASN A 276 -3.02 -6.04 -15.69
CA ASN A 276 -2.68 -5.07 -16.74
C ASN A 276 -2.78 -3.61 -16.26
N THR A 277 -3.53 -3.34 -15.19
CA THR A 277 -3.64 -2.01 -14.58
C THR A 277 -2.49 -1.69 -13.62
N LEU A 278 -1.70 -2.67 -13.16
CA LEU A 278 -0.51 -2.44 -12.32
C LEU A 278 0.65 -1.78 -13.09
N ASP A 279 0.64 -1.83 -14.41
CA ASP A 279 1.67 -1.22 -15.25
C ASP A 279 1.50 0.31 -15.34
N ASP A 280 0.28 0.82 -15.21
CA ASP A 280 -0.05 2.25 -15.22
C ASP A 280 -0.47 2.71 -13.81
N GLU A 281 0.36 3.54 -13.17
CA GLU A 281 0.12 4.04 -11.82
C GLU A 281 -1.22 4.78 -11.67
N ASN A 282 -1.69 5.49 -12.69
CA ASN A 282 -2.96 6.20 -12.63
C ASN A 282 -4.14 5.23 -12.65
N GLU A 283 -4.08 4.20 -13.49
CA GLU A 283 -5.09 3.13 -13.52
C GLU A 283 -5.07 2.32 -12.24
N MET A 284 -3.89 2.03 -11.69
CA MET A 284 -3.75 1.32 -10.42
C MET A 284 -4.37 2.07 -9.26
N ARG A 285 -4.13 3.39 -9.14
CA ARG A 285 -4.75 4.23 -8.11
C ARG A 285 -6.27 4.26 -8.24
N CYS A 286 -6.79 4.35 -9.46
CA CYS A 286 -8.24 4.28 -9.72
C CYS A 286 -8.82 2.91 -9.35
N CYS A 287 -8.09 1.83 -9.65
CA CYS A 287 -8.48 0.47 -9.26
C CYS A 287 -8.61 0.36 -7.74
N VAL A 288 -7.61 0.79 -6.98
CA VAL A 288 -7.65 0.78 -5.50
C VAL A 288 -8.86 1.58 -4.98
N ASP A 289 -9.07 2.81 -5.47
CA ASP A 289 -10.22 3.65 -5.08
C ASP A 289 -11.55 2.93 -5.31
N PHE A 290 -11.72 2.28 -6.46
CA PHE A 290 -12.98 1.60 -6.79
C PHE A 290 -13.23 0.37 -5.92
N PHE A 291 -12.22 -0.44 -5.64
CA PHE A 291 -12.37 -1.60 -4.76
C PHE A 291 -12.63 -1.20 -3.30
N VAL A 292 -12.09 -0.07 -2.84
CA VAL A 292 -12.40 0.49 -1.51
C VAL A 292 -13.83 1.02 -1.47
N ILE A 293 -14.28 1.73 -2.51
CA ILE A 293 -15.67 2.24 -2.58
C ILE A 293 -16.69 1.09 -2.64
N SER A 294 -16.40 0.01 -3.38
CA SER A 294 -17.32 -1.13 -3.49
C SER A 294 -17.38 -2.00 -2.23
N GLY A 295 -16.37 -1.93 -1.36
CA GLY A 295 -16.21 -2.82 -0.20
C GLY A 295 -15.73 -4.23 -0.58
N GLU A 296 -14.98 -4.35 -1.69
CA GLU A 296 -14.48 -5.61 -2.24
C GLU A 296 -12.96 -5.74 -2.08
N GLU A 297 -12.36 -5.12 -1.06
CA GLU A 297 -10.91 -5.08 -0.88
C GLU A 297 -10.29 -6.48 -0.78
N ALA A 298 -11.00 -7.44 -0.18
CA ALA A 298 -10.56 -8.83 -0.11
C ALA A 298 -10.35 -9.44 -1.50
N ARG A 299 -11.25 -9.18 -2.45
CA ARG A 299 -11.15 -9.67 -3.83
C ARG A 299 -9.95 -9.04 -4.56
N LEU A 300 -9.66 -7.76 -4.30
CA LEU A 300 -8.46 -7.11 -4.83
C LEU A 300 -7.18 -7.79 -4.30
N VAL A 301 -7.11 -7.99 -2.98
CA VAL A 301 -5.97 -8.65 -2.32
C VAL A 301 -5.80 -10.08 -2.84
N ASP A 302 -6.87 -10.85 -3.00
CA ASP A 302 -6.82 -12.21 -3.54
C ASP A 302 -6.33 -12.23 -4.99
N ALA A 303 -6.81 -11.29 -5.83
CA ALA A 303 -6.35 -11.17 -7.20
C ALA A 303 -4.86 -10.80 -7.29
N VAL A 304 -4.41 -9.84 -6.47
CA VAL A 304 -3.00 -9.45 -6.36
C VAL A 304 -2.15 -10.62 -5.87
N SER A 305 -2.63 -11.40 -4.89
CA SER A 305 -1.95 -12.58 -4.36
C SER A 305 -1.79 -13.67 -5.41
N ASN A 306 -2.87 -14.01 -6.12
CA ASN A 306 -2.85 -14.99 -7.21
C ASN A 306 -1.89 -14.57 -8.32
N TYR A 307 -1.94 -13.29 -8.69
CA TYR A 307 -1.05 -12.72 -9.68
C TYR A 307 0.44 -12.82 -9.25
N CYS A 308 0.77 -12.41 -8.03
CA CYS A 308 2.11 -12.53 -7.48
C CYS A 308 2.60 -13.98 -7.50
N ASN A 309 1.73 -14.93 -7.15
CA ASN A 309 2.03 -16.36 -7.19
C ASN A 309 2.29 -16.87 -8.61
N GLU A 310 1.49 -16.48 -9.60
CA GLU A 310 1.70 -16.87 -11.00
C GLU A 310 3.05 -16.39 -11.53
N LYS A 311 3.41 -15.13 -11.27
CA LYS A 311 4.70 -14.60 -11.69
C LYS A 311 5.86 -15.31 -11.02
N MET A 312 5.78 -15.60 -9.73
CA MET A 312 6.90 -16.20 -8.99
C MET A 312 7.03 -17.72 -9.15
N ASN A 313 6.00 -18.43 -9.62
CA ASN A 313 6.06 -19.88 -9.86
C ASN A 313 6.99 -20.27 -11.03
N VAL A 314 7.33 -19.34 -11.92
CA VAL A 314 8.13 -19.60 -13.14
C VAL A 314 9.58 -19.12 -13.00
N VAL A 315 9.91 -18.47 -11.88
CA VAL A 315 11.16 -17.70 -11.76
C VAL A 315 12.27 -18.57 -11.18
N CYS A 316 13.36 -18.72 -11.93
CA CYS A 316 14.55 -19.43 -11.48
C CYS A 316 15.28 -18.61 -10.38
N ALA A 317 16.21 -19.22 -9.64
CA ALA A 317 16.94 -18.52 -8.58
C ALA A 317 17.71 -17.27 -9.08
N ASP A 318 18.07 -17.25 -10.37
CA ASP A 318 18.84 -16.17 -10.99
C ASP A 318 17.95 -14.95 -11.33
N ASP A 319 16.68 -15.18 -11.65
CA ASP A 319 15.70 -14.13 -11.97
C ASP A 319 14.81 -13.75 -10.77
N PHE A 320 14.95 -14.49 -9.64
CA PHE A 320 14.10 -14.36 -8.45
C PHE A 320 14.10 -12.94 -7.91
N VAL A 321 15.28 -12.33 -7.81
CA VAL A 321 15.42 -11.05 -7.15
C VAL A 321 14.94 -9.90 -8.02
N GLU A 322 15.19 -9.95 -9.33
CA GLU A 322 14.63 -8.96 -10.28
C GLU A 322 13.10 -9.01 -10.28
N SER A 323 12.53 -10.22 -10.38
CA SER A 323 11.08 -10.41 -10.36
C SER A 323 10.47 -10.00 -9.01
N TYR A 324 11.10 -10.36 -7.90
CA TYR A 324 10.66 -10.00 -6.55
C TYR A 324 10.74 -8.49 -6.31
N TYR A 325 11.87 -7.86 -6.68
CA TYR A 325 12.07 -6.42 -6.57
C TYR A 325 11.03 -5.66 -7.39
N TRP A 326 10.78 -6.09 -8.64
CA TRP A 326 9.77 -5.49 -9.50
C TRP A 326 8.36 -5.61 -8.89
N ILE A 327 7.97 -6.79 -8.42
CA ILE A 327 6.67 -7.01 -7.75
C ILE A 327 6.57 -6.11 -6.50
N CYS A 328 7.57 -6.09 -5.64
CA CYS A 328 7.54 -5.32 -4.40
C CYS A 328 7.48 -3.82 -4.65
N THR A 329 8.20 -3.34 -5.65
CA THR A 329 8.13 -1.94 -6.13
C THR A 329 6.70 -1.56 -6.52
N LYS A 330 6.04 -2.40 -7.32
CA LYS A 330 4.64 -2.17 -7.73
C LYS A 330 3.68 -2.19 -6.54
N LEU A 331 3.88 -3.12 -5.62
CA LEU A 331 3.08 -3.23 -4.39
C LEU A 331 3.27 -2.02 -3.45
N LYS A 332 4.48 -1.44 -3.38
CA LYS A 332 4.77 -0.24 -2.58
C LYS A 332 3.97 0.98 -3.03
N VAL A 333 3.73 1.13 -4.33
CA VAL A 333 2.87 2.20 -4.86
C VAL A 333 1.43 2.04 -4.34
N ILE A 334 0.93 0.80 -4.17
CA ILE A 334 -0.37 0.56 -3.53
C ILE A 334 -0.28 0.89 -2.03
N GLU A 335 0.73 0.38 -1.32
CA GLU A 335 0.87 0.58 0.14
C GLU A 335 0.96 2.07 0.53
N ASN A 336 1.65 2.88 -0.27
CA ASN A 336 1.87 4.31 -0.01
C ASN A 336 0.76 5.23 -0.54
N TYR A 337 -0.22 4.66 -1.25
CA TYR A 337 -1.34 5.44 -1.79
C TYR A 337 -2.30 5.88 -0.68
N LYS A 338 -2.67 7.17 -0.66
CA LYS A 338 -3.54 7.75 0.38
C LYS A 338 -4.94 7.14 0.46
N GLY A 339 -5.41 6.48 -0.61
CA GLY A 339 -6.70 5.78 -0.62
C GLY A 339 -6.62 4.33 -0.14
N SER A 340 -5.42 3.78 0.10
CA SER A 340 -5.25 2.43 0.62
C SER A 340 -5.62 2.36 2.09
N ASN A 341 -6.42 1.36 2.46
CA ASN A 341 -6.79 1.09 3.84
C ASN A 341 -5.91 -0.03 4.44
N GLU A 342 -5.98 -0.21 5.76
CA GLU A 342 -5.16 -1.19 6.48
C GLU A 342 -5.40 -2.64 5.99
N SER A 343 -6.61 -2.94 5.49
CA SER A 343 -6.93 -4.27 4.94
C SER A 343 -6.09 -4.58 3.69
N ILE A 344 -6.02 -3.63 2.76
CA ILE A 344 -5.20 -3.76 1.55
C ILE A 344 -3.71 -3.84 1.91
N ILE A 345 -3.24 -2.94 2.80
CA ILE A 345 -1.84 -2.91 3.23
C ILE A 345 -1.46 -4.25 3.89
N GLN A 346 -2.29 -4.76 4.80
CA GLN A 346 -2.03 -6.03 5.46
C GLN A 346 -2.10 -7.21 4.48
N GLY A 347 -3.03 -7.18 3.52
CA GLY A 347 -3.13 -8.14 2.43
C GLY A 347 -1.86 -8.20 1.59
N ILE A 348 -1.33 -7.05 1.19
CA ILE A 348 -0.07 -6.93 0.44
C ILE A 348 1.12 -7.45 1.25
N ARG A 349 1.24 -7.06 2.52
CA ARG A 349 2.30 -7.59 3.41
C ARG A 349 2.23 -9.11 3.54
N ASN A 350 1.03 -9.67 3.64
CA ASN A 350 0.83 -11.13 3.68
C ASN A 350 1.25 -11.77 2.34
N CYS A 351 0.94 -11.15 1.20
CA CYS A 351 1.38 -11.61 -0.12
C CYS A 351 2.92 -11.64 -0.20
N LYS A 352 3.59 -10.53 0.15
CA LYS A 352 5.06 -10.45 0.18
C LYS A 352 5.66 -11.53 1.08
N ARG A 353 5.08 -11.76 2.27
CA ARG A 353 5.50 -12.82 3.19
C ARG A 353 5.35 -14.21 2.57
N MET A 354 4.21 -14.49 1.93
CA MET A 354 4.00 -15.78 1.24
C MET A 354 5.02 -16.00 0.12
N LEU A 355 5.32 -14.97 -0.67
CA LEU A 355 6.32 -15.05 -1.75
C LEU A 355 7.71 -15.42 -1.23
N VAL A 356 8.17 -14.78 -0.15
CA VAL A 356 9.48 -15.02 0.46
C VAL A 356 9.59 -16.44 1.01
N ASN A 357 8.54 -16.93 1.68
CA ASN A 357 8.61 -18.19 2.41
C ASN A 357 8.27 -19.41 1.55
N ARG A 358 7.46 -19.26 0.49
CA ARG A 358 7.08 -20.37 -0.41
C ARG A 358 8.28 -20.99 -1.14
N ASN A 359 9.25 -20.18 -1.56
CA ASN A 359 10.46 -20.59 -2.26
C ASN A 359 11.72 -20.21 -1.50
N PHE A 360 11.70 -20.39 -0.17
CA PHE A 360 12.72 -19.88 0.75
C PHE A 360 14.17 -20.13 0.29
N ARG A 361 14.50 -21.35 -0.20
CA ARG A 361 15.85 -21.68 -0.69
C ARG A 361 16.27 -20.84 -1.90
N ASN A 362 15.37 -20.63 -2.86
CA ASN A 362 15.64 -19.78 -4.02
C ASN A 362 15.75 -18.31 -3.61
N THR A 363 14.93 -17.88 -2.64
CA THR A 363 15.02 -16.54 -2.05
C THR A 363 16.37 -16.30 -1.39
N VAL A 364 16.82 -17.20 -0.53
CA VAL A 364 18.14 -17.09 0.14
C VAL A 364 19.27 -17.09 -0.88
N ASN A 365 19.27 -18.05 -1.82
CA ASN A 365 20.32 -18.15 -2.83
C ASN A 365 20.33 -16.93 -3.77
N GLY A 366 19.16 -16.50 -4.23
CA GLY A 366 19.00 -15.33 -5.10
C GLY A 366 19.49 -14.06 -4.41
N ILE A 367 19.04 -13.80 -3.18
CA ILE A 367 19.46 -12.62 -2.40
C ILE A 367 20.95 -12.65 -2.15
N CYS A 368 21.51 -13.77 -1.70
CA CYS A 368 22.93 -13.86 -1.40
C CYS A 368 23.78 -13.67 -2.66
N ARG A 369 23.39 -14.28 -3.78
CA ARG A 369 24.07 -14.13 -5.08
C ARG A 369 23.99 -12.69 -5.58
N TRP A 370 22.81 -12.08 -5.48
CA TRP A 370 22.60 -10.70 -5.90
C TRP A 370 23.41 -9.72 -5.07
N THR A 371 23.37 -9.89 -3.75
CA THR A 371 24.21 -9.12 -2.82
C THR A 371 25.67 -9.25 -3.23
N ASN A 372 26.16 -10.48 -3.46
CA ASN A 372 27.54 -10.71 -3.85
C ASN A 372 27.92 -10.00 -5.17
N ASN A 373 27.02 -10.02 -6.16
CA ASN A 373 27.23 -9.34 -7.43
C ASN A 373 27.23 -7.81 -7.29
N MET A 374 26.33 -7.25 -6.49
CA MET A 374 26.25 -5.80 -6.18
C MET A 374 27.49 -5.27 -5.45
N MET A 375 28.20 -6.15 -4.75
CA MET A 375 29.46 -5.83 -4.09
C MET A 375 30.67 -5.86 -5.03
N LYS A 376 30.55 -6.44 -6.25
CA LYS A 376 31.57 -6.37 -7.31
C LYS A 376 31.52 -5.01 -8.03
N LYS A 377 32.43 -4.76 -8.99
CA LYS A 377 32.40 -3.54 -9.83
C LYS A 377 31.12 -3.54 -10.68
N VAL A 378 30.17 -2.68 -10.33
CA VAL A 378 28.90 -2.48 -11.05
C VAL A 378 29.02 -1.25 -11.93
N TRP A 379 28.59 -1.36 -13.18
CA TRP A 379 28.52 -0.25 -14.14
C TRP A 379 27.07 0.03 -14.46
N ILE A 380 26.73 1.31 -14.57
CA ILE A 380 25.42 1.74 -15.07
C ILE A 380 25.55 1.92 -16.57
N GLU A 381 24.75 1.16 -17.33
CA GLU A 381 24.42 1.52 -18.70
C GLU A 381 23.08 2.26 -18.67
N CYS A 382 23.13 3.56 -18.97
CA CYS A 382 21.98 4.43 -18.87
C CYS A 382 21.41 4.66 -20.28
N GLU A 383 20.30 3.97 -20.61
CA GLU A 383 19.56 4.26 -21.85
C GLU A 383 18.67 5.50 -21.67
N ASN A 384 18.11 5.73 -20.47
CA ASN A 384 17.32 6.93 -20.13
C ASN A 384 17.16 7.10 -18.60
N VAL A 385 17.82 8.12 -18.01
CA VAL A 385 17.83 8.38 -16.53
C VAL A 385 16.42 8.56 -15.97
N GLU A 386 15.46 8.95 -16.81
CA GLU A 386 14.09 9.22 -16.36
C GLU A 386 13.19 7.97 -16.26
N GLU A 387 13.61 6.78 -16.73
CA GLU A 387 12.72 5.60 -16.81
C GLU A 387 13.33 4.31 -16.24
N CYS A 388 14.56 3.95 -16.63
CA CYS A 388 15.22 2.70 -16.22
C CYS A 388 16.75 2.83 -16.19
N LEU A 389 17.39 2.20 -15.19
CA LEU A 389 18.85 1.99 -15.13
C LEU A 389 19.19 0.54 -15.45
N GLY A 390 20.08 0.33 -16.42
CA GLY A 390 20.71 -0.98 -16.64
C GLY A 390 21.91 -1.14 -15.71
N LEU A 391 21.90 -2.15 -14.85
CA LEU A 391 23.07 -2.58 -14.09
C LEU A 391 23.75 -3.72 -14.83
N MET A 392 25.02 -3.53 -15.16
CA MET A 392 25.87 -4.59 -15.69
C MET A 392 26.86 -5.09 -14.66
N PHE A 393 26.94 -6.41 -14.57
CA PHE A 393 27.93 -7.12 -13.77
C PHE A 393 28.92 -7.82 -14.72
N PRO A 394 30.25 -7.75 -14.47
CA PRO A 394 31.27 -8.31 -15.36
C PRO A 394 31.10 -9.80 -15.70
N GLU A 395 30.45 -10.57 -14.83
CA GLU A 395 30.26 -12.02 -14.96
C GLU A 395 28.85 -12.41 -15.44
N CYS A 396 27.93 -11.44 -15.55
CA CYS A 396 26.58 -11.69 -16.04
C CYS A 396 26.47 -11.23 -17.49
N LYS A 397 26.06 -12.16 -18.38
CA LYS A 397 25.70 -11.81 -19.77
C LYS A 397 24.39 -11.01 -19.88
N HIS A 398 23.70 -10.80 -18.75
CA HIS A 398 22.40 -10.15 -18.68
C HIS A 398 22.54 -8.74 -18.10
N VAL A 399 21.89 -7.77 -18.72
CA VAL A 399 21.77 -6.38 -18.22
C VAL A 399 20.51 -6.31 -17.37
N TRP A 400 20.66 -5.97 -16.10
CA TRP A 400 19.55 -5.99 -15.14
C TRP A 400 18.88 -4.61 -15.16
N LYS A 401 17.60 -4.52 -15.51
CA LYS A 401 16.91 -3.22 -15.65
C LYS A 401 16.12 -2.88 -14.38
N ILE A 402 16.49 -1.78 -13.72
CA ILE A 402 15.78 -1.24 -12.55
C ILE A 402 14.98 -0.01 -12.98
N SER A 403 13.66 -0.03 -12.83
CA SER A 403 12.82 1.14 -13.12
C SER A 403 12.90 2.18 -11.99
N ILE A 404 13.34 3.40 -12.31
CA ILE A 404 13.51 4.48 -11.32
C ILE A 404 12.16 5.10 -10.93
N ARG A 405 11.23 5.28 -11.89
CA ARG A 405 9.95 5.97 -11.69
C ARG A 405 9.02 5.36 -10.64
N CYS A 406 9.16 4.07 -10.36
CA CYS A 406 8.28 3.37 -9.42
C CYS A 406 8.95 3.02 -8.08
N SER A 407 10.29 3.05 -8.01
CA SER A 407 11.05 2.45 -6.90
C SER A 407 11.66 3.43 -5.93
N VAL A 408 11.98 4.64 -6.38
CA VAL A 408 12.55 5.66 -5.52
C VAL A 408 11.49 6.70 -5.26
N ASP A 409 11.16 6.94 -3.98
CA ASP A 409 10.45 8.16 -3.63
C ASP A 409 11.20 9.32 -4.31
N ASP A 410 10.51 10.12 -5.15
CA ASP A 410 11.11 11.31 -5.78
C ASP A 410 11.86 12.16 -4.75
N VAL A 411 11.45 12.10 -3.49
CA VAL A 411 12.10 12.75 -2.34
C VAL A 411 13.48 12.16 -2.00
N CYS A 412 13.67 10.83 -2.03
CA CYS A 412 14.92 10.17 -1.65
C CYS A 412 16.05 10.35 -2.68
N VAL A 413 15.76 10.29 -3.98
CA VAL A 413 16.78 10.60 -5.02
C VAL A 413 17.16 12.06 -4.96
N TYR A 414 16.19 12.97 -4.86
CA TYR A 414 16.48 14.40 -4.79
C TYR A 414 17.24 14.76 -3.51
N ASP A 415 16.87 14.23 -2.34
CA ASP A 415 17.57 14.47 -1.08
C ASP A 415 18.99 13.85 -1.08
N GLY A 416 19.17 12.67 -1.68
CA GLY A 416 20.48 12.04 -1.84
C GLY A 416 21.40 12.80 -2.79
N LEU A 417 20.89 13.26 -3.94
CA LEU A 417 21.62 14.11 -4.88
C LEU A 417 21.96 15.47 -4.26
N ASN A 418 21.05 16.05 -3.48
CA ASN A 418 21.29 17.27 -2.71
C ASN A 418 22.35 17.08 -1.61
N GLN A 419 22.58 15.85 -1.16
CA GLN A 419 23.66 15.46 -0.24
C GLN A 419 24.95 15.01 -0.96
N GLY A 420 25.01 15.12 -2.29
CA GLY A 420 26.19 14.79 -3.09
C GLY A 420 26.40 13.31 -3.38
N LYS A 421 25.41 12.45 -3.12
CA LYS A 421 25.47 11.01 -3.47
C LYS A 421 25.28 10.80 -4.96
N SER A 422 25.95 9.80 -5.52
CA SER A 422 25.72 9.41 -6.92
C SER A 422 24.38 8.69 -7.10
N VAL A 423 23.79 8.76 -8.29
CA VAL A 423 22.56 8.01 -8.63
C VAL A 423 22.72 6.50 -8.34
N LEU A 424 23.92 5.96 -8.58
CA LEU A 424 24.25 4.57 -8.26
C LEU A 424 24.15 4.27 -6.76
N GLU A 425 24.62 5.17 -5.90
CA GLU A 425 24.55 5.00 -4.44
C GLU A 425 23.11 5.04 -3.93
N CYS A 426 22.25 5.89 -4.50
CA CYS A 426 20.83 5.92 -4.15
C CYS A 426 20.14 4.60 -4.51
N VAL A 427 20.35 4.10 -5.72
CA VAL A 427 19.74 2.83 -6.19
C VAL A 427 20.25 1.64 -5.40
N LEU A 428 21.56 1.57 -5.12
CA LEU A 428 22.13 0.52 -4.28
C LEU A 428 21.54 0.53 -2.87
N ASN A 429 21.32 1.72 -2.30
CA ASN A 429 20.71 1.83 -0.98
C ASN A 429 19.26 1.33 -0.95
N ASP A 430 18.45 1.69 -1.95
CA ASP A 430 17.05 1.23 -2.03
C ASP A 430 16.98 -0.30 -2.20
N VAL A 431 17.83 -0.83 -3.07
CA VAL A 431 18.03 -2.29 -3.21
C VAL A 431 18.39 -2.94 -1.88
N PHE A 432 19.30 -2.37 -1.10
CA PHE A 432 19.68 -2.91 0.20
C PHE A 432 18.54 -2.84 1.23
N LEU A 433 17.69 -1.81 1.16
CA LEU A 433 16.48 -1.72 1.99
C LEU A 433 15.49 -2.83 1.66
N GLU A 434 15.30 -3.17 0.38
CA GLU A 434 14.46 -4.32 -0.04
C GLU A 434 15.01 -5.65 0.49
N ILE A 435 16.34 -5.84 0.47
CA ILE A 435 16.96 -7.04 1.08
C ILE A 435 16.67 -7.09 2.59
N GLY A 436 16.71 -5.95 3.27
CA GLY A 436 16.32 -5.81 4.67
C GLY A 436 14.84 -6.19 4.91
N GLU A 437 13.94 -5.75 4.03
CA GLU A 437 12.50 -6.10 4.07
C GLU A 437 12.30 -7.61 3.89
N VAL A 438 13.03 -8.26 2.98
CA VAL A 438 12.95 -9.73 2.83
C VAL A 438 13.36 -10.45 4.11
N LEU A 439 14.45 -10.04 4.75
CA LEU A 439 14.86 -10.63 6.02
C LEU A 439 13.80 -10.44 7.12
N GLN A 440 13.09 -9.31 7.12
CA GLN A 440 12.00 -9.06 8.05
C GLN A 440 10.81 -10.00 7.84
N LEU A 441 10.47 -10.27 6.58
CA LEU A 441 9.34 -11.11 6.17
C LEU A 441 9.65 -12.62 6.19
N CYS A 442 10.93 -12.99 6.21
CA CYS A 442 11.38 -14.36 6.27
C CYS A 442 11.04 -15.01 7.63
N GLU A 443 10.50 -16.23 7.61
CA GLU A 443 10.27 -17.04 8.81
C GLU A 443 11.59 -17.62 9.36
N CYS A 444 12.50 -18.03 8.47
CA CYS A 444 13.80 -18.62 8.82
C CYS A 444 14.95 -17.58 8.86
N LYS A 445 14.76 -16.46 9.58
CA LYS A 445 15.70 -15.31 9.61
C LYS A 445 17.15 -15.68 9.93
N LYS A 446 17.35 -16.65 10.83
CA LYS A 446 18.70 -17.13 11.20
C LYS A 446 19.45 -17.77 10.04
N GLU A 447 18.74 -18.49 9.17
CA GLU A 447 19.38 -19.18 8.05
C GLU A 447 19.80 -18.19 6.96
N LEU A 448 18.94 -17.19 6.69
CA LEU A 448 19.28 -16.09 5.79
C LEU A 448 20.43 -15.24 6.35
N GLU A 449 20.41 -14.88 7.64
CA GLU A 449 21.53 -14.20 8.31
C GLU A 449 22.82 -15.00 8.21
N SER A 450 22.79 -16.30 8.52
CA SER A 450 23.97 -17.16 8.43
C SER A 450 24.53 -17.25 7.02
N SER A 451 23.65 -17.27 6.01
CA SER A 451 24.02 -17.26 4.60
C SER A 451 24.68 -15.92 4.23
N LEU A 452 24.04 -14.78 4.52
CA LEU A 452 24.61 -13.46 4.27
C LEU A 452 25.98 -13.29 4.94
N ARG A 453 26.11 -13.79 6.18
CA ARG A 453 27.35 -13.81 6.94
C ARG A 453 28.44 -14.66 6.28
N LYS A 454 28.10 -15.81 5.71
CA LYS A 454 29.02 -16.62 4.91
C LYS A 454 29.55 -15.84 3.71
N PHE A 455 28.66 -15.24 2.92
CA PHE A 455 29.06 -14.48 1.73
C PHE A 455 29.89 -13.25 2.08
N LEU A 456 29.58 -12.57 3.19
CA LEU A 456 30.43 -11.51 3.73
C LEU A 456 31.82 -12.03 4.08
N GLY A 457 31.90 -13.19 4.76
CA GLY A 457 33.17 -13.84 5.09
C GLY A 457 34.01 -14.17 3.86
N ASP A 458 33.39 -14.73 2.81
CA ASP A 458 34.05 -15.03 1.53
C ASP A 458 34.65 -13.76 0.90
N ARG A 459 33.87 -12.67 0.86
CA ARG A 459 34.35 -11.38 0.33
C ARG A 459 35.47 -10.78 1.17
N LEU A 460 35.35 -10.76 2.49
CA LEU A 460 36.37 -10.18 3.37
C LEU A 460 37.70 -10.95 3.31
N LEU A 461 37.66 -12.28 3.27
CA LEU A 461 38.88 -13.09 3.34
C LEU A 461 39.55 -13.26 1.97
N TYR A 462 38.78 -13.47 0.90
CA TYR A 462 39.31 -13.81 -0.43
C TYR A 462 39.03 -12.75 -1.51
N GLY A 463 38.22 -11.74 -1.23
CA GLY A 463 37.95 -10.66 -2.18
C GLY A 463 39.19 -9.81 -2.47
N THR A 464 39.39 -9.49 -3.75
CA THR A 464 40.51 -8.65 -4.22
C THR A 464 40.26 -7.16 -4.06
N ASP A 465 39.01 -6.71 -4.25
CA ASP A 465 38.59 -5.29 -4.20
C ASP A 465 37.37 -5.12 -3.26
N VAL A 466 37.54 -5.38 -1.96
CA VAL A 466 36.43 -5.25 -0.99
C VAL A 466 36.10 -3.78 -0.70
N ASN A 467 34.88 -3.35 -1.05
CA ASN A 467 34.40 -2.02 -0.68
C ASN A 467 33.69 -2.05 0.68
N ILE A 468 34.43 -1.73 1.74
CA ILE A 468 33.91 -1.82 3.11
C ILE A 468 32.77 -0.82 3.38
N ASN A 469 32.78 0.35 2.72
CA ASN A 469 31.68 1.32 2.86
C ASN A 469 30.36 0.76 2.34
N LYS A 470 30.40 0.06 1.20
CA LYS A 470 29.23 -0.65 0.67
C LYS A 470 28.77 -1.78 1.59
N GLU A 471 29.69 -2.51 2.23
CA GLU A 471 29.33 -3.54 3.23
C GLU A 471 28.62 -2.92 4.42
N HIS A 472 29.08 -1.78 4.91
CA HIS A 472 28.42 -1.04 5.98
C HIS A 472 27.00 -0.61 5.57
N MET A 473 26.83 -0.04 4.38
CA MET A 473 25.51 0.38 3.87
C MET A 473 24.53 -0.80 3.83
N LEU A 474 24.95 -1.94 3.30
CA LEU A 474 24.12 -3.14 3.25
C LEU A 474 23.72 -3.62 4.65
N ILE A 475 24.68 -3.73 5.56
CA ILE A 475 24.42 -4.22 6.92
C ILE A 475 23.51 -3.25 7.68
N ASP A 476 23.68 -1.95 7.50
CA ASP A 476 22.82 -0.95 8.14
C ASP A 476 21.40 -0.96 7.57
N ALA A 477 21.23 -1.14 6.26
CA ALA A 477 19.92 -1.32 5.63
C ALA A 477 19.18 -2.57 6.15
N ILE A 478 19.90 -3.69 6.30
CA ILE A 478 19.36 -4.91 6.92
C ILE A 478 18.96 -4.64 8.38
N GLY A 479 19.78 -3.87 9.11
CA GLY A 479 19.57 -3.54 10.51
C GLY A 479 18.36 -2.64 10.76
N ALA A 480 18.06 -1.73 9.82
CA ALA A 480 16.90 -0.84 9.91
C ALA A 480 15.57 -1.61 9.97
N GLY A 481 15.44 -2.71 9.22
CA GLY A 481 14.22 -3.53 9.17
C GLY A 481 14.10 -4.62 10.24
N THR A 482 15.23 -5.10 10.79
CA THR A 482 15.26 -6.31 11.64
C THR A 482 15.86 -6.12 13.03
N GLY A 483 16.40 -4.93 13.32
CA GLY A 483 17.09 -4.63 14.56
C GLY A 483 18.55 -5.10 14.60
N SER A 484 19.28 -4.69 15.64
CA SER A 484 20.73 -4.95 15.73
C SER A 484 21.08 -6.44 15.88
N MET A 485 20.18 -7.25 16.45
CA MET A 485 20.44 -8.66 16.76
C MET A 485 20.89 -9.48 15.54
N TYR A 486 20.34 -9.22 14.35
CA TYR A 486 20.68 -9.93 13.11
C TYR A 486 21.86 -9.31 12.35
N THR A 487 22.37 -8.16 12.79
CA THR A 487 23.48 -7.46 12.13
C THR A 487 24.75 -7.39 12.98
N ASP A 488 24.64 -7.57 14.30
CA ASP A 488 25.75 -7.47 15.26
C ASP A 488 26.92 -8.39 14.92
N LYS A 489 26.66 -9.61 14.42
CA LYS A 489 27.72 -10.54 13.98
C LYS A 489 28.44 -10.02 12.75
N MET A 490 27.71 -9.57 11.73
CA MET A 490 28.30 -9.01 10.51
C MET A 490 29.09 -7.71 10.79
N LYS A 491 28.55 -6.82 11.65
CA LYS A 491 29.28 -5.63 12.13
C LYS A 491 30.55 -6.01 12.90
N CYS A 492 30.49 -7.07 13.70
CA CYS A 492 31.67 -7.60 14.38
C CYS A 492 32.73 -8.14 13.39
N MET A 493 32.31 -8.79 12.31
CA MET A 493 33.24 -9.27 11.27
C MET A 493 33.94 -8.11 10.56
N LEU A 494 33.22 -7.05 10.19
CA LEU A 494 33.83 -5.84 9.64
C LEU A 494 34.84 -5.22 10.61
N LYS A 495 34.49 -5.14 11.90
CA LYS A 495 35.40 -4.64 12.94
C LYS A 495 36.65 -5.51 13.09
N ASP A 496 36.50 -6.83 13.04
CA ASP A 496 37.63 -7.76 13.10
C ASP A 496 38.53 -7.56 11.88
N PHE A 497 37.95 -7.40 10.69
CA PHE A 497 38.67 -7.13 9.44
C PHE A 497 39.45 -5.81 9.48
N TYR A 498 38.85 -4.72 9.98
CA TYR A 498 39.55 -3.45 10.21
C TYR A 498 40.66 -3.55 11.26
N GLY A 499 40.49 -4.46 12.21
CA GLY A 499 41.45 -4.73 13.28
C GLY A 499 42.64 -5.58 12.84
N THR A 500 42.88 -5.76 11.54
CA THR A 500 44.07 -6.47 11.03
C THR A 500 45.33 -5.79 11.52
N GLU A 501 46.19 -6.55 12.19
CA GLU A 501 47.43 -6.06 12.81
C GLU A 501 48.63 -6.40 11.92
N LYS A 502 49.60 -5.49 11.80
CA LYS A 502 50.87 -5.78 11.12
C LYS A 502 51.88 -6.35 12.11
N PHE A 503 52.40 -7.55 11.84
CA PHE A 503 53.40 -8.23 12.65
C PHE A 503 54.55 -8.74 11.76
N TYR A 504 55.76 -8.19 11.92
CA TYR A 504 56.92 -8.49 11.08
C TYR A 504 56.59 -8.52 9.57
N GLN A 505 55.93 -7.46 9.07
CA GLN A 505 55.48 -7.33 7.66
C GLN A 505 54.36 -8.31 7.22
N ASN A 506 53.86 -9.16 8.11
CA ASN A 506 52.71 -10.02 7.86
C ASN A 506 51.44 -9.36 8.41
N ASP A 507 50.33 -9.48 7.67
CA ASP A 507 49.02 -9.05 8.14
C ASP A 507 48.37 -10.20 8.94
N ILE A 508 48.08 -9.95 10.22
CA ILE A 508 47.47 -10.90 11.14
C ILE A 508 46.03 -10.48 11.40
N LEU A 509 45.09 -11.29 10.92
CA LEU A 509 43.65 -11.07 11.11
C LEU A 509 43.09 -11.99 12.21
N LEU A 510 42.60 -11.39 13.29
CA LEU A 510 42.01 -12.11 14.42
C LEU A 510 40.50 -12.27 14.27
N LEU A 511 40.07 -13.49 13.94
CA LEU A 511 38.65 -13.83 13.78
C LEU A 511 38.05 -14.33 15.09
N ARG A 512 36.97 -13.69 15.58
CA ARG A 512 36.23 -14.20 16.73
C ARG A 512 35.34 -15.38 16.31
N ALA A 513 35.72 -16.60 16.69
CA ALA A 513 35.01 -17.83 16.31
C ALA A 513 33.48 -17.78 16.52
N CYS A 514 32.98 -17.19 17.61
CA CYS A 514 31.53 -17.09 17.86
C CYS A 514 30.78 -16.08 16.97
N LYS A 515 31.50 -15.25 16.20
CA LYS A 515 30.94 -14.23 15.31
C LYS A 515 31.09 -14.60 13.85
N TRP A 516 32.14 -15.30 13.48
CA TRP A 516 32.40 -15.74 12.11
C TRP A 516 31.68 -17.07 11.79
N PRO A 517 31.54 -17.43 10.50
CA PRO A 517 31.20 -18.79 10.10
C PRO A 517 32.24 -19.81 10.59
N ASP A 518 31.81 -21.05 10.81
CA ASP A 518 32.73 -22.13 11.20
C ASP A 518 33.45 -22.66 9.96
N TYR A 519 34.72 -22.28 9.81
CA TYR A 519 35.56 -22.72 8.71
C TYR A 519 36.18 -24.09 8.98
N GLU A 520 36.48 -24.82 7.91
CA GLU A 520 37.44 -25.93 8.01
C GLU A 520 38.80 -25.36 8.45
N SER A 521 39.58 -26.16 9.17
CA SER A 521 40.89 -25.78 9.65
C SER A 521 41.87 -26.92 9.38
N PHE A 522 43.01 -26.59 8.82
CA PHE A 522 44.11 -27.49 8.56
C PHE A 522 45.42 -26.73 8.79
N ASP A 523 46.41 -27.40 9.37
CA ASP A 523 47.73 -26.83 9.59
C ASP A 523 48.64 -27.27 8.44
N LEU A 524 49.18 -26.30 7.71
CA LEU A 524 50.11 -26.50 6.61
C LEU A 524 51.53 -26.34 7.15
N ASP A 525 52.36 -27.35 6.93
CA ASP A 525 53.76 -27.33 7.36
C ASP A 525 54.63 -26.47 6.43
N ILE A 526 54.48 -25.15 6.54
CA ILE A 526 55.26 -24.14 5.81
C ILE A 526 56.18 -23.46 6.82
N TYR A 527 57.49 -23.70 6.69
CA TYR A 527 58.51 -23.26 7.65
C TYR A 527 58.43 -21.75 7.96
N GLU A 528 58.36 -20.92 6.91
CA GLU A 528 58.33 -19.45 7.02
C GLU A 528 57.09 -18.97 7.77
N VAL A 529 55.94 -19.61 7.53
CA VAL A 529 54.68 -19.29 8.21
C VAL A 529 54.73 -19.76 9.66
N ASN A 530 55.27 -20.95 9.93
CA ASN A 530 55.38 -21.52 11.27
C ASN A 530 56.28 -20.67 12.17
N GLU A 531 57.37 -20.13 11.65
CA GLU A 531 58.23 -19.19 12.40
C GLU A 531 57.45 -17.94 12.84
N VAL A 532 56.62 -17.37 11.97
CA VAL A 532 55.77 -16.21 12.30
C VAL A 532 54.72 -16.57 13.36
N LYS A 533 54.05 -17.72 13.21
CA LYS A 533 53.07 -18.24 14.18
C LYS A 533 53.69 -18.37 15.57
N GLU A 534 54.87 -18.98 15.66
CA GLU A 534 55.59 -19.18 16.93
C GLU A 534 55.98 -17.86 17.59
N LYS A 535 56.57 -16.93 16.82
CA LYS A 535 56.92 -15.59 17.33
C LYS A 535 55.70 -14.85 17.84
N TYR A 536 54.59 -14.86 17.11
CA TYR A 536 53.36 -14.19 17.54
C TYR A 536 52.80 -14.81 18.83
N MET A 537 52.83 -16.15 18.96
CA MET A 537 52.40 -16.84 20.18
C MET A 537 53.29 -16.50 21.38
N GLN A 538 54.59 -16.33 21.18
CA GLN A 538 55.55 -16.01 22.25
C GLN A 538 55.53 -14.53 22.66
N GLU A 539 55.38 -13.62 21.71
CA GLU A 539 55.52 -12.17 21.93
C GLU A 539 54.18 -11.49 22.24
N VAL A 540 53.08 -11.93 21.60
CA VAL A 540 51.77 -11.24 21.69
C VAL A 540 50.78 -12.02 22.54
N VAL A 541 50.72 -13.34 22.38
CA VAL A 541 49.70 -14.18 23.05
C VAL A 541 50.13 -14.57 24.47
N ARG A 542 51.44 -14.64 24.73
CA ARG A 542 51.98 -15.03 26.04
C ARG A 542 51.48 -14.11 27.14
N GLY A 543 50.64 -14.64 28.03
CA GLY A 543 50.03 -13.89 29.13
C GLY A 543 48.68 -13.24 28.81
N ALA A 544 48.21 -13.33 27.57
CA ALA A 544 46.86 -12.91 27.19
C ALA A 544 45.81 -13.92 27.70
N LYS A 545 44.64 -13.41 28.13
CA LYS A 545 43.47 -14.25 28.49
C LYS A 545 42.70 -14.77 27.25
N LYS A 546 43.41 -15.01 26.14
CA LYS A 546 42.82 -15.42 24.86
C LYS A 546 43.53 -16.68 24.36
N ARG A 547 42.76 -17.63 23.82
CA ARG A 547 43.27 -18.78 23.08
C ARG A 547 43.23 -18.44 21.59
N ILE A 548 44.39 -18.53 20.92
CA ILE A 548 44.50 -18.34 19.47
C ILE A 548 44.68 -19.70 18.82
N CYS A 549 43.95 -19.92 17.72
CA CYS A 549 44.11 -21.07 16.83
C CYS A 549 44.37 -20.52 15.43
N TRP A 550 45.44 -20.99 14.78
CA TRP A 550 45.77 -20.63 13.42
C TRP A 550 44.92 -21.41 12.42
N ASN A 551 44.54 -20.77 11.31
CA ASN A 551 43.83 -21.42 10.22
C ASN A 551 44.50 -21.11 8.87
N ASP A 552 45.29 -22.06 8.40
CA ASP A 552 46.09 -21.87 7.20
C ASP A 552 45.26 -21.99 5.92
N LEU A 553 44.10 -22.65 5.98
CA LEU A 553 43.21 -22.77 4.83
C LEU A 553 42.67 -21.41 4.37
N LEU A 554 42.48 -20.47 5.31
CA LEU A 554 42.01 -19.11 5.04
C LEU A 554 43.14 -18.13 4.72
N SER A 555 44.40 -18.56 4.87
CA SER A 555 45.55 -17.69 4.74
C SER A 555 46.00 -17.60 3.28
N SER A 556 46.51 -16.43 2.90
CA SER A 556 47.05 -16.16 1.56
C SER A 556 48.38 -15.45 1.65
N CYS A 557 49.17 -15.54 0.59
CA CYS A 557 50.45 -14.87 0.45
C CYS A 557 50.59 -14.29 -0.96
N ASP A 558 51.41 -13.26 -1.07
CA ASP A 558 51.86 -12.71 -2.35
C ASP A 558 53.19 -13.38 -2.73
N VAL A 559 53.25 -13.91 -3.94
CA VAL A 559 54.43 -14.60 -4.48
C VAL A 559 54.69 -14.18 -5.92
N GLU A 560 55.95 -14.24 -6.33
CA GLU A 560 56.32 -14.06 -7.74
C GLU A 560 56.34 -15.43 -8.44
N ILE A 561 55.52 -15.59 -9.49
CA ILE A 561 55.45 -16.80 -10.30
C ILE A 561 55.80 -16.40 -11.73
N LEU A 562 56.95 -16.88 -12.23
CA LEU A 562 57.42 -16.62 -13.60
C LEU A 562 57.44 -15.12 -13.98
N GLY A 563 57.81 -14.25 -13.02
CA GLY A 563 57.87 -12.80 -13.22
C GLY A 563 56.56 -12.04 -13.00
N VAL A 564 55.47 -12.75 -12.66
CA VAL A 564 54.16 -12.15 -12.35
C VAL A 564 53.93 -12.19 -10.84
N ASN A 565 53.53 -11.06 -10.25
CA ASN A 565 53.12 -11.03 -8.86
C ASN A 565 51.72 -11.64 -8.73
N ALA A 566 51.60 -12.72 -7.96
CA ALA A 566 50.34 -13.42 -7.76
C ALA A 566 50.00 -13.53 -6.28
N LYS A 567 48.75 -13.21 -5.93
CA LYS A 567 48.20 -13.55 -4.63
C LYS A 567 47.61 -14.95 -4.69
N ILE A 568 48.10 -15.85 -3.84
CA ILE A 568 47.67 -17.25 -3.80
C ILE A 568 47.34 -17.67 -2.36
N SER A 569 46.46 -18.66 -2.21
CA SER A 569 46.24 -19.27 -0.89
C SER A 569 47.45 -20.12 -0.47
N LEU A 570 47.65 -20.33 0.84
CA LEU A 570 48.75 -21.19 1.32
C LEU A 570 48.63 -22.64 0.81
N ILE A 571 47.42 -23.12 0.56
CA ILE A 571 47.20 -24.43 -0.09
C ILE A 571 47.73 -24.42 -1.51
N GLN A 572 47.43 -23.39 -2.29
CA GLN A 572 47.93 -23.27 -3.67
C GLN A 572 49.45 -23.14 -3.70
N TYR A 573 50.04 -22.41 -2.75
CA TYR A 573 51.48 -22.36 -2.57
C TYR A 573 52.07 -23.77 -2.39
N MET A 574 51.47 -24.58 -1.51
CA MET A 574 51.89 -25.97 -1.31
C MET A 574 51.70 -26.85 -2.54
N ILE A 575 50.59 -26.71 -3.27
CA ILE A 575 50.35 -27.42 -4.53
C ILE A 575 51.45 -27.09 -5.54
N ILE A 576 51.72 -25.81 -5.77
CA ILE A 576 52.73 -25.33 -6.71
C ILE A 576 54.12 -25.86 -6.30
N ARG A 577 54.47 -25.76 -5.02
CA ARG A 577 55.74 -26.28 -4.50
C ARG A 577 55.88 -27.79 -4.70
N LEU A 578 54.81 -28.56 -4.51
CA LEU A 578 54.82 -30.01 -4.73
C LEU A 578 54.95 -30.39 -6.21
N LEU A 579 54.33 -29.63 -7.11
CA LEU A 579 54.43 -29.84 -8.55
C LEU A 579 55.77 -29.37 -9.14
N ALA A 580 56.41 -28.37 -8.52
CA ALA A 580 57.74 -27.91 -8.89
C ALA A 580 58.86 -28.89 -8.49
N ASP A 581 58.61 -29.73 -7.49
CA ASP A 581 59.56 -30.75 -7.03
C ASP A 581 59.59 -31.95 -7.99
N THR A 582 60.51 -31.90 -8.95
CA THR A 582 60.70 -32.91 -10.00
C THR A 582 61.07 -34.30 -9.48
N SER A 583 61.36 -34.46 -8.17
CA SER A 583 61.61 -35.75 -7.52
C SER A 583 60.33 -36.55 -7.21
N LYS A 584 59.15 -35.90 -7.25
CA LYS A 584 57.84 -36.51 -7.00
C LYS A 584 57.10 -36.67 -8.32
N ARG A 585 56.81 -37.90 -8.73
CA ARG A 585 55.90 -38.14 -9.87
C ARG A 585 54.53 -37.53 -9.56
N SER A 586 54.02 -36.74 -10.50
CA SER A 586 52.71 -36.07 -10.45
C SER A 586 51.52 -37.03 -10.23
N ASP A 587 51.73 -38.32 -10.50
CA ASP A 587 50.77 -39.42 -10.32
C ASP A 587 50.38 -39.72 -8.85
N GLY A 588 50.92 -38.98 -7.87
CA GLY A 588 50.78 -39.25 -6.44
C GLY A 588 50.05 -38.19 -5.59
N LEU A 589 49.58 -37.07 -6.16
CA LEU A 589 48.87 -36.04 -5.40
C LEU A 589 47.45 -36.54 -5.07
N LYS A 590 47.26 -37.09 -3.86
CA LYS A 590 45.93 -37.37 -3.31
C LYS A 590 45.23 -36.05 -3.01
N ILE A 591 44.50 -35.52 -3.99
CA ILE A 591 43.67 -34.32 -3.83
C ILE A 591 42.54 -34.64 -2.85
N SER A 592 42.66 -34.13 -1.62
CA SER A 592 41.55 -34.14 -0.67
C SER A 592 40.44 -33.20 -1.15
N LYS A 593 39.22 -33.34 -0.62
CA LYS A 593 38.09 -32.44 -0.96
C LYS A 593 38.45 -30.96 -0.77
N ALA A 594 39.26 -30.63 0.25
CA ALA A 594 39.71 -29.28 0.54
C ALA A 594 40.71 -28.73 -0.50
N TRP A 595 41.43 -29.59 -1.22
CA TRP A 595 42.43 -29.17 -2.21
C TRP A 595 41.82 -28.98 -3.59
N LYS A 596 40.65 -29.57 -3.84
CA LYS A 596 40.01 -29.59 -5.17
C LYS A 596 39.70 -28.20 -5.70
N SER A 597 39.01 -27.35 -4.94
CA SER A 597 38.66 -25.98 -5.38
C SER A 597 39.88 -25.11 -5.61
N HIS A 598 40.91 -25.27 -4.78
CA HIS A 598 42.18 -24.57 -4.91
C HIS A 598 42.94 -24.99 -6.18
N MET A 599 42.88 -26.28 -6.53
CA MET A 599 43.47 -26.84 -7.74
C MET A 599 42.72 -26.42 -9.02
N GLU A 600 41.38 -26.44 -8.99
CA GLU A 600 40.52 -26.02 -10.11
C GLU A 600 40.87 -24.59 -10.59
N GLN A 601 41.05 -23.65 -9.65
CA GLN A 601 41.43 -22.27 -9.98
C GLN A 601 42.81 -22.17 -10.68
N LEU A 602 43.77 -23.02 -10.30
CA LEU A 602 45.10 -23.05 -10.94
C LEU A 602 45.04 -23.67 -12.35
N ILE A 603 44.13 -24.61 -12.58
CA ILE A 603 43.87 -25.21 -13.88
C ILE A 603 43.15 -24.22 -14.80
N GLU A 604 42.10 -23.56 -14.31
CA GLU A 604 41.32 -22.58 -15.08
C GLU A 604 42.17 -21.39 -15.53
N THR A 605 43.12 -20.98 -14.70
CA THR A 605 44.07 -19.89 -15.01
C THR A 605 45.22 -20.33 -15.92
N GLY A 606 45.28 -21.64 -16.24
CA GLY A 606 46.29 -22.23 -17.10
C GLY A 606 47.67 -22.35 -16.48
N LEU A 607 47.83 -22.11 -15.17
CA LEU A 607 49.09 -22.28 -14.45
C LEU A 607 49.41 -23.77 -14.21
N VAL A 608 48.39 -24.61 -14.13
CA VAL A 608 48.51 -26.06 -14.02
C VAL A 608 47.87 -26.74 -15.23
N CYS A 609 48.62 -27.61 -15.90
CA CYS A 609 48.14 -28.49 -16.96
C CYS A 609 47.67 -29.82 -16.40
N VAL A 610 46.62 -30.37 -17.00
CA VAL A 610 46.08 -31.70 -16.69
C VAL A 610 46.31 -32.61 -17.88
N ASP A 611 47.01 -33.73 -17.67
CA ASP A 611 47.15 -34.79 -18.66
C ASP A 611 46.69 -36.13 -18.04
N GLY A 612 45.46 -36.53 -18.37
CA GLY A 612 44.80 -37.68 -17.75
C GLY A 612 44.61 -37.51 -16.25
N LEU A 613 45.33 -38.32 -15.46
CA LEU A 613 45.33 -38.26 -13.98
C LEU A 613 46.54 -37.51 -13.41
N SER A 614 47.40 -36.97 -14.28
CA SER A 614 48.62 -36.28 -13.89
C SER A 614 48.44 -34.75 -13.95
N TYR A 615 49.14 -34.06 -13.07
CA TYR A 615 49.15 -32.60 -12.97
C TYR A 615 50.57 -32.07 -13.14
N ALA A 616 50.75 -31.01 -13.90
CA ALA A 616 52.07 -30.39 -14.12
C ALA A 616 51.97 -28.87 -14.14
N LEU A 617 53.04 -28.18 -13.75
CA LEU A 617 53.12 -26.72 -13.90
C LEU A 617 53.31 -26.33 -15.37
N ASN A 618 52.58 -25.31 -15.80
CA ASN A 618 52.76 -24.71 -17.11
C ASN A 618 53.84 -23.61 -17.04
N PHE A 619 55.05 -23.94 -17.48
CA PHE A 619 56.16 -22.98 -17.51
C PHE A 619 56.01 -21.90 -18.60
N ASP A 620 55.10 -22.10 -19.55
CA ASP A 620 54.76 -21.12 -20.60
C ASP A 620 53.58 -20.23 -20.20
N TRP A 621 53.17 -20.26 -18.93
CA TRP A 621 52.05 -19.46 -18.43
C TRP A 621 52.31 -17.96 -18.60
N GLN A 622 51.35 -17.26 -19.21
CA GLN A 622 51.39 -15.81 -19.40
C GLN A 622 50.13 -15.19 -18.79
N CYS A 623 50.33 -14.18 -17.93
CA CYS A 623 49.24 -13.35 -17.43
C CYS A 623 49.20 -12.00 -18.16
N LYS A 624 48.00 -11.51 -18.46
CA LYS A 624 47.81 -10.19 -19.09
C LYS A 624 47.96 -9.01 -18.10
N PHE A 625 48.07 -9.31 -16.81
CA PHE A 625 48.08 -8.34 -15.73
C PHE A 625 49.37 -8.47 -14.93
N ASP A 626 49.92 -7.33 -14.48
CA ASP A 626 51.13 -7.27 -13.65
C ASP A 626 50.91 -7.85 -12.24
N PHE A 627 49.65 -7.91 -11.81
CA PHE A 627 49.22 -8.57 -10.58
C PHE A 627 47.95 -9.38 -10.82
N VAL A 628 47.90 -10.62 -10.30
CA VAL A 628 46.74 -11.51 -10.42
C VAL A 628 46.43 -12.18 -9.08
N SER A 629 45.15 -12.25 -8.71
CA SER A 629 44.72 -13.12 -7.61
C SER A 629 44.28 -14.45 -8.16
N LEU A 630 44.89 -15.53 -7.67
CA LEU A 630 44.50 -16.90 -7.98
C LEU A 630 43.78 -17.55 -6.79
N VAL A 631 43.52 -16.81 -5.70
CA VAL A 631 42.79 -17.33 -4.55
C VAL A 631 41.36 -17.70 -4.97
N PRO A 632 40.82 -18.87 -4.56
CA PRO A 632 39.43 -19.22 -4.83
C PRO A 632 38.44 -18.21 -4.25
N GLU A 633 37.29 -18.03 -4.88
CA GLU A 633 36.27 -17.06 -4.41
C GLU A 633 35.47 -17.53 -3.18
N LYS A 634 35.60 -18.79 -2.74
CA LYS A 634 34.76 -19.39 -1.68
C LYS A 634 35.58 -20.09 -0.61
N CYS A 635 35.29 -19.80 0.66
CA CYS A 635 35.88 -20.48 1.80
C CYS A 635 35.25 -21.85 2.06
N LEU A 636 36.05 -22.78 2.58
CA LEU A 636 35.59 -24.09 3.01
C LEU A 636 34.98 -24.01 4.42
N LEU A 637 33.72 -24.41 4.55
CA LEU A 637 32.98 -24.40 5.83
C LEU A 637 32.89 -25.81 6.44
N LYS A 638 33.03 -25.88 7.77
CA LYS A 638 32.95 -27.13 8.52
C LYS A 638 31.50 -27.64 8.58
N GLY A 639 31.28 -28.90 8.19
CA GLY A 639 30.00 -29.59 8.39
C GLY A 639 28.83 -29.06 7.54
N PHE A 640 29.09 -28.30 6.48
CA PHE A 640 28.03 -27.75 5.64
C PHE A 640 27.36 -28.86 4.81
N ILE A 641 26.20 -29.33 5.28
CA ILE A 641 25.28 -30.14 4.49
C ILE A 641 24.55 -29.15 3.55
N GLU A 642 24.59 -29.40 2.25
CA GLU A 642 23.75 -28.69 1.28
C GLU A 642 22.31 -28.66 1.80
N PHE A 643 21.66 -27.50 1.77
CA PHE A 643 20.31 -27.24 2.30
C PHE A 643 19.47 -28.53 2.35
N PRO A 644 19.11 -29.03 3.55
CA PRO A 644 18.36 -30.25 3.67
C PRO A 644 17.05 -30.13 2.87
N LYS A 645 16.65 -31.21 2.19
CA LYS A 645 15.42 -31.25 1.36
C LYS A 645 14.14 -31.10 2.19
N THR A 646 14.27 -31.20 3.51
CA THR A 646 13.25 -31.02 4.52
C THR A 646 13.74 -29.94 5.48
N ILE A 647 12.87 -29.00 5.85
CA ILE A 647 13.12 -28.03 6.93
C ILE A 647 13.13 -28.83 8.23
N GLU A 648 14.24 -29.51 8.52
CA GLU A 648 14.49 -30.04 9.85
C GLU A 648 14.79 -28.84 10.74
N MET A 649 13.89 -28.59 11.68
CA MET A 649 13.99 -27.47 12.62
C MET A 649 15.34 -27.54 13.33
N PRO A 650 16.22 -26.52 13.20
CA PRO A 650 17.56 -26.59 13.79
C PRO A 650 17.50 -26.68 15.31
N ASP A 651 18.37 -27.47 15.94
CA ASP A 651 18.48 -27.65 17.40
C ASP A 651 18.49 -26.31 18.18
N SER A 652 18.99 -25.24 17.56
CA SER A 652 18.99 -23.88 18.12
C SER A 652 17.60 -23.26 18.36
N LEU A 653 16.52 -23.84 17.82
CA LEU A 653 15.13 -23.44 18.11
C LEU A 653 14.67 -24.00 19.46
N ASN A 654 15.13 -25.19 19.84
CA ASN A 654 14.86 -25.78 21.15
C ASN A 654 15.43 -24.92 22.27
N ASP A 655 16.68 -24.46 22.12
CA ASP A 655 17.32 -23.59 23.10
C ASP A 655 16.63 -22.23 23.21
N ILE A 656 16.14 -21.67 22.10
CA ILE A 656 15.38 -20.41 22.10
C ILE A 656 14.03 -20.60 22.80
N ALA A 657 13.31 -21.68 22.45
CA ALA A 657 12.04 -22.02 23.07
C ALA A 657 12.22 -22.16 24.59
N ASP A 658 13.22 -22.93 25.02
CA ASP A 658 13.55 -23.12 26.43
C ASP A 658 13.86 -21.77 27.11
N CYS A 659 14.73 -20.95 26.52
CA CYS A 659 15.07 -19.63 27.06
C CYS A 659 13.84 -18.72 27.20
N ARG A 660 12.94 -18.74 26.21
CA ARG A 660 11.76 -17.87 26.18
C ARG A 660 10.73 -18.32 27.21
N ILE A 661 10.43 -19.62 27.25
CA ILE A 661 9.55 -20.24 28.26
C ILE A 661 10.08 -19.89 29.65
N MET A 662 11.37 -20.13 29.91
CA MET A 662 11.99 -19.84 31.20
C MET A 662 11.97 -18.35 31.56
N LYS A 663 12.16 -17.46 30.59
CA LYS A 663 12.10 -16.00 30.83
C LYS A 663 10.70 -15.56 31.26
N GLU A 664 9.66 -16.03 30.58
CA GLU A 664 8.26 -15.69 30.93
C GLU A 664 7.86 -16.31 32.27
N MET A 665 8.19 -17.58 32.49
CA MET A 665 7.90 -18.31 33.74
C MET A 665 8.67 -17.74 34.93
N LYS A 666 9.91 -17.30 34.76
CA LYS A 666 10.69 -16.65 35.82
C LYS A 666 10.07 -15.32 36.28
N VAL A 667 9.42 -14.57 35.38
CA VAL A 667 8.75 -13.31 35.70
C VAL A 667 7.41 -13.56 36.38
N ARG A 668 6.58 -14.44 35.81
CA ARG A 668 5.17 -14.60 36.23
C ARG A 668 4.95 -15.68 37.28
N LYS A 669 5.94 -16.54 37.50
CA LYS A 669 6.01 -17.65 38.47
C LYS A 669 4.99 -18.76 38.24
N GLU A 670 3.76 -18.46 37.93
CA GLU A 670 2.72 -19.42 37.58
C GLU A 670 1.92 -18.92 36.37
N MET A 671 1.63 -19.79 35.40
CA MET A 671 0.79 -19.46 34.24
C MET A 671 0.02 -20.69 33.71
N LEU A 672 -1.16 -20.47 33.12
CA LEU A 672 -1.86 -21.52 32.37
C LEU A 672 -1.07 -21.94 31.13
N ARG A 673 -1.04 -23.25 30.85
CA ARG A 673 -0.34 -23.84 29.69
C ARG A 673 -0.73 -23.20 28.37
N LYS A 674 -2.04 -22.96 28.17
CA LYS A 674 -2.56 -22.31 26.96
C LYS A 674 -2.07 -20.86 26.83
N GLU A 675 -2.04 -20.10 27.92
CA GLU A 675 -1.55 -18.71 27.92
C GLU A 675 -0.04 -18.65 27.62
N LEU A 676 0.74 -19.60 28.15
CA LEU A 676 2.18 -19.69 27.87
C LEU A 676 2.43 -20.02 26.40
N ILE A 677 1.67 -20.99 25.87
CA ILE A 677 1.72 -21.35 24.46
C ILE A 677 1.37 -20.13 23.62
N GLU A 678 0.28 -19.40 23.89
CA GLU A 678 -0.10 -18.20 23.14
C GLU A 678 0.95 -17.07 23.19
N LEU A 679 1.65 -16.91 24.31
CA LEU A 679 2.73 -15.91 24.45
C LEU A 679 3.99 -16.28 23.67
N VAL A 680 4.33 -17.58 23.60
CA VAL A 680 5.53 -18.09 22.91
C VAL A 680 5.25 -18.36 21.43
N LEU A 681 3.99 -18.63 21.07
CA LEU A 681 3.50 -18.94 19.72
C LEU A 681 3.77 -17.87 18.67
N ARG A 682 4.01 -16.62 19.10
CA ARG A 682 4.29 -15.51 18.18
C ARG A 682 5.55 -15.73 17.32
N GLU A 683 6.44 -16.63 17.74
CA GLU A 683 7.75 -16.86 17.10
C GLU A 683 8.11 -18.35 16.92
N ILE A 684 7.35 -19.29 17.51
CA ILE A 684 7.70 -20.73 17.58
C ILE A 684 6.43 -21.59 17.39
N PRO A 685 6.47 -22.70 16.60
CA PRO A 685 5.30 -23.57 16.39
C PRO A 685 4.74 -24.17 17.70
N SER A 686 3.41 -24.21 17.87
CA SER A 686 2.75 -24.67 19.12
C SER A 686 3.19 -26.06 19.57
N ASN A 687 3.30 -26.96 18.59
CA ASN A 687 3.64 -28.37 18.80
C ASN A 687 5.02 -28.49 19.48
N LEU A 688 5.96 -27.63 19.09
CA LEU A 688 7.30 -27.58 19.66
C LEU A 688 7.29 -26.98 21.06
N VAL A 689 6.57 -25.87 21.27
CA VAL A 689 6.47 -25.22 22.58
C VAL A 689 5.94 -26.19 23.63
N ASP A 690 4.93 -26.97 23.27
CA ASP A 690 4.30 -27.94 24.16
C ASP A 690 5.27 -29.07 24.55
N GLU A 691 6.00 -29.62 23.58
CA GLU A 691 7.07 -30.60 23.82
C GLU A 691 8.17 -30.04 24.73
N ARG A 692 8.58 -28.78 24.51
CA ARG A 692 9.61 -28.11 25.31
C ARG A 692 9.15 -27.84 26.74
N ILE A 693 7.90 -27.47 26.97
CA ILE A 693 7.32 -27.32 28.32
C ILE A 693 7.45 -28.65 29.09
N VAL A 694 7.11 -29.77 28.45
CA VAL A 694 7.24 -31.11 29.07
C VAL A 694 8.71 -31.46 29.34
N SER A 695 9.62 -31.12 28.41
CA SER A 695 11.07 -31.33 28.59
C SER A 695 11.65 -30.51 29.74
N LEU A 696 11.23 -29.25 29.90
CA LEU A 696 11.65 -28.41 31.01
C LEU A 696 11.07 -28.89 32.35
N ALA A 697 9.84 -29.40 32.33
CA ALA A 697 9.22 -29.97 33.53
C ALA A 697 9.91 -31.28 33.97
N SER A 698 10.29 -32.15 33.04
CA SER A 698 11.03 -33.38 33.35
C SER A 698 12.45 -33.12 33.88
N ARG A 699 13.00 -31.95 33.57
CA ARG A 699 14.28 -31.45 34.10
C ARG A 699 14.14 -30.61 35.37
N GLU A 700 12.94 -30.58 35.96
CA GLU A 700 12.61 -29.87 37.20
C GLU A 700 12.80 -28.35 37.15
N PHE A 701 12.80 -27.75 35.95
CA PHE A 701 12.76 -26.28 35.80
C PHE A 701 11.33 -25.73 35.89
N LEU A 702 10.34 -26.58 35.63
CA LEU A 702 8.92 -26.29 35.71
C LEU A 702 8.19 -27.43 36.45
N CYS A 703 7.05 -27.12 37.06
CA CYS A 703 6.11 -28.11 37.57
C CYS A 703 4.78 -27.95 36.83
N ILE A 704 4.22 -29.07 36.35
CA ILE A 704 2.91 -29.09 35.67
C ILE A 704 1.89 -29.66 36.64
N ASP A 705 0.92 -28.84 37.02
CA ASP A 705 -0.16 -29.15 37.93
C ASP A 705 -1.50 -28.94 37.19
N GLY A 706 -1.95 -29.99 36.50
CA GLY A 706 -3.05 -29.89 35.53
C GLY A 706 -2.69 -28.99 34.34
N ASP A 707 -3.53 -27.97 34.08
CA ASP A 707 -3.25 -26.93 33.08
C ASP A 707 -2.36 -25.80 33.60
N MET A 708 -1.98 -25.83 34.87
CA MET A 708 -1.16 -24.81 35.50
C MET A 708 0.32 -25.17 35.45
N ILE A 709 1.17 -24.26 34.98
CA ILE A 709 2.62 -24.40 34.95
C ILE A 709 3.20 -23.50 36.04
N LYS A 710 4.06 -24.05 36.90
CA LYS A 710 4.77 -23.33 37.96
C LYS A 710 6.27 -23.33 37.69
N TYR A 711 6.93 -22.19 37.91
CA TYR A 711 8.37 -22.03 37.76
C TYR A 711 9.11 -22.60 38.97
N ILE A 712 10.12 -23.43 38.72
CA ILE A 712 11.06 -23.91 39.75
C ILE A 712 12.41 -23.19 39.53
N PRO A 713 12.90 -22.41 40.51
CA PRO A 713 14.12 -21.60 40.40
C PRO A 713 15.40 -22.31 40.02
#